data_AF-A0A2B8AZH7-F1
#
_entry.id   AF-A0A2B8AZH7-F1
#
_cell.length_a   1.000
_cell.length_b   1.000
_cell.length_c   1.000
_cell.angle_alpha   90.00
_cell.angle_beta   90.00
_cell.angle_gamma   90.00
#
_symmetry.space_group_name_H-M   'P 1'
#
loop_
_entity.id
_entity.type
_entity.pdbx_description
1 polymer ?
#
loop_
_entity_poly.entity_id
_entity_poly.type
_entity_poly.pdbx_seq_one_letter_code
_entity_poly.pdbx_strand_id
1 'polypeptide(L)'
;MAHPPGSPDRATPPGSPAPSHSPGALVARLLEPGCPPFALLHRRTPGHAPDRVEALVGPVSHVERLADIPLGDGAPGAPVTDALALVPFRQIRERGFDVRDDGTPLAVLRPEETYEVPLGALREALPGHGVRVEDGAFDVTDEDYAGIVERVLREEIGRGEGANFVIRRTYRGRIDGFGPADALALFRRLLTGERGAYWTYVVHTGDRTLVGASPEVHVRMSGGTVVMNPISGTYRYPSPEDGGPTADGLLRFLHDRKEVEELSMVVDEELKMMCTVGDRGGVVVGPRLKEMAHLAHTEYELRGRSSLDVREVLRETMFAATVTGSPVQNACRVIERHEPVAPDGRARGYYAGALALLGRDAGGAQTLDSPILIRTADISPAGLLRVPVGATLVRHSDPAGEVAETHAKAAGVLTALGVLPGHGSGGTEPPRLADDPRVRAALDARRAGLAPFWLRMQPPRDERVPAPGALEGHALVIDAEDTFTAMLAHLLGSTGLDVTVRRYDEPGLRKAALSHRGPVVLGPGPGDPSDTADPKMLFLRALTAELVAGHRHGLLGVCLGHELIAAELGLEIVRRDVPFQGAQERIDFFGRPETVGFYNTFTARCGDRTEAGLAVRRVELSRDPATGDVHALRGPGFAGVQFHPESVLTLDGSGVTAALLAAALVETGRERGGGPVAGR
;
A
#
# COMPACT_ATOMS: atom_id res chain seq x y z
N MET A 1 -5.99 42.37 -62.65
CA MET A 1 -4.92 41.70 -61.91
C MET A 1 -5.41 41.47 -60.49
N ALA A 2 -5.37 40.22 -60.07
CA ALA A 2 -5.96 39.70 -58.83
C ALA A 2 -5.10 40.02 -57.59
N HIS A 3 -5.76 40.23 -56.45
CA HIS A 3 -5.19 40.07 -55.11
C HIS A 3 -5.85 38.83 -54.44
N PRO A 4 -5.11 38.06 -53.63
CA PRO A 4 -5.48 36.70 -53.21
C PRO A 4 -6.43 36.68 -52.00
N PRO A 5 -7.11 35.53 -51.75
CA PRO A 5 -8.07 35.37 -50.67
C PRO A 5 -7.39 35.13 -49.31
N GLY A 6 -8.06 35.59 -48.25
CA GLY A 6 -7.64 35.46 -46.85
C GLY A 6 -7.74 34.04 -46.31
N SER A 7 -6.87 33.79 -45.32
CA SER A 7 -6.73 32.56 -44.54
C SER A 7 -7.98 32.23 -43.71
N PRO A 8 -8.33 30.94 -43.50
CA PRO A 8 -9.41 30.54 -42.61
C PRO A 8 -8.98 30.47 -41.14
N ASP A 9 -10.00 30.57 -40.29
CA ASP A 9 -10.11 30.64 -38.83
C ASP A 9 -8.99 30.06 -37.96
N ARG A 10 -8.57 30.88 -36.99
CA ARG A 10 -7.84 30.46 -35.79
C ARG A 10 -8.79 29.69 -34.86
N ALA A 11 -8.40 28.47 -34.51
CA ALA A 11 -8.98 27.72 -33.41
C ALA A 11 -8.91 28.52 -32.09
N THR A 12 -10.03 28.52 -31.37
CA THR A 12 -10.20 29.11 -30.04
C THR A 12 -9.32 28.36 -29.03
N PRO A 13 -8.60 29.04 -28.12
CA PRO A 13 -7.81 28.36 -27.09
C PRO A 13 -8.73 27.73 -26.02
N PRO A 14 -8.36 26.58 -25.43
CA PRO A 14 -9.08 26.02 -24.29
C PRO A 14 -8.76 26.86 -23.04
N GLY A 15 -9.79 27.37 -22.37
CA GLY A 15 -9.64 28.19 -21.16
C GLY A 15 -10.62 29.36 -21.00
N SER A 16 -11.87 29.22 -21.45
CA SER A 16 -12.94 30.17 -21.07
C SER A 16 -13.54 29.76 -19.72
N PRO A 17 -13.95 30.71 -18.85
CA PRO A 17 -14.65 30.38 -17.60
C PRO A 17 -15.91 29.56 -17.91
N ALA A 18 -16.13 28.49 -17.13
CA ALA A 18 -17.26 27.58 -17.30
C ALA A 18 -18.58 28.37 -17.38
N PRO A 19 -19.52 28.00 -18.27
CA PRO A 19 -20.84 28.58 -18.23
C PRO A 19 -21.43 28.32 -16.83
N SER A 20 -21.88 29.39 -16.17
CA SER A 20 -22.47 29.32 -14.83
C SER A 20 -23.82 28.61 -14.89
N HIS A 21 -23.80 27.29 -15.01
CA HIS A 21 -25.01 26.48 -14.99
C HIS A 21 -25.38 26.20 -13.54
N SER A 22 -26.66 26.46 -13.22
CA SER A 22 -27.22 26.04 -11.95
C SER A 22 -27.09 24.52 -11.80
N PRO A 23 -27.03 23.96 -10.58
CA PRO A 23 -26.93 22.51 -10.39
C PRO A 23 -28.03 21.73 -11.10
N GLY A 24 -29.24 22.29 -11.23
CA GLY A 24 -30.33 21.71 -12.01
C GLY A 24 -30.05 21.66 -13.52
N ALA A 25 -29.43 22.69 -14.09
CA ALA A 25 -29.04 22.69 -15.50
C ALA A 25 -27.92 21.67 -15.77
N LEU A 26 -26.95 21.54 -14.85
CA LEU A 26 -25.92 20.50 -14.92
C LEU A 26 -26.55 19.10 -14.89
N VAL A 27 -27.44 18.82 -13.92
CA VAL A 27 -28.11 17.50 -13.84
C VAL A 27 -28.93 17.23 -15.11
N ALA A 28 -29.65 18.22 -15.63
CA ALA A 28 -30.38 18.08 -16.89
C ALA A 28 -29.43 17.72 -18.05
N ARG A 29 -28.30 18.42 -18.17
CA ARG A 29 -27.26 18.15 -19.17
C ARG A 29 -26.73 16.71 -19.07
N LEU A 30 -26.42 16.22 -17.87
CA LEU A 30 -25.93 14.85 -17.64
C LEU A 30 -26.97 13.76 -17.97
N LEU A 31 -28.25 14.12 -18.04
CA LEU A 31 -29.35 13.22 -18.38
C LEU A 31 -29.79 13.34 -19.86
N GLU A 32 -29.22 14.26 -20.62
CA GLU A 32 -29.54 14.40 -22.04
C GLU A 32 -29.10 13.15 -22.83
N PRO A 33 -29.93 12.65 -23.75
CA PRO A 33 -29.52 11.61 -24.68
C PRO A 33 -28.26 12.04 -25.45
N GLY A 34 -27.22 11.21 -25.42
CA GLY A 34 -25.94 11.52 -26.07
C GLY A 34 -25.03 12.47 -25.30
N CYS A 35 -25.31 12.77 -24.03
CA CYS A 35 -24.31 13.36 -23.14
C CYS A 35 -23.03 12.51 -23.18
N PRO A 36 -21.84 13.12 -23.37
CA PRO A 36 -20.58 12.40 -23.25
C PRO A 36 -20.45 11.73 -21.88
N PRO A 37 -19.52 10.77 -21.75
CA PRO A 37 -19.12 10.26 -20.45
C PRO A 37 -18.84 11.36 -19.44
N PHE A 38 -19.13 11.07 -18.18
CA PHE A 38 -19.01 12.06 -17.12
C PHE A 38 -18.59 11.45 -15.78
N ALA A 39 -18.10 12.32 -14.90
CA ALA A 39 -17.85 12.00 -13.49
C ALA A 39 -18.35 13.12 -12.59
N LEU A 40 -18.94 12.76 -11.44
CA LEU A 40 -19.17 13.66 -10.32
C LEU A 40 -18.30 13.23 -9.15
N LEU A 41 -17.50 14.14 -8.62
CA LEU A 41 -16.51 13.87 -7.59
C LEU A 41 -16.75 14.79 -6.38
N HIS A 42 -17.08 14.20 -5.24
CA HIS A 42 -17.07 14.89 -3.95
C HIS A 42 -15.82 14.45 -3.18
N ARG A 43 -14.79 15.31 -3.16
CA ARG A 43 -13.47 15.00 -2.62
C ARG A 43 -13.25 15.70 -1.27
N ARG A 44 -12.74 14.96 -0.28
CA ARG A 44 -12.28 15.49 1.01
C ARG A 44 -10.76 15.58 1.05
N THR A 45 -10.21 16.29 0.07
CA THR A 45 -8.77 16.48 -0.11
C THR A 45 -8.34 17.83 0.49
N PRO A 46 -7.19 17.92 1.19
CA PRO A 46 -6.65 19.20 1.64
C PRO A 46 -6.55 20.23 0.51
N GLY A 47 -7.02 21.45 0.77
CA GLY A 47 -7.06 22.53 -0.23
C GLY A 47 -8.35 22.59 -1.06
N HIS A 48 -9.24 21.61 -0.96
CA HIS A 48 -10.56 21.65 -1.59
C HIS A 48 -11.67 21.96 -0.58
N ALA A 49 -12.66 22.75 -1.02
CA ALA A 49 -13.79 23.12 -0.19
C ALA A 49 -14.72 21.90 -0.02
N PRO A 50 -15.02 21.47 1.23
CA PRO A 50 -15.76 20.23 1.49
C PRO A 50 -17.25 20.30 1.10
N ASP A 51 -17.75 21.50 0.78
CA ASP A 51 -19.12 21.79 0.36
C ASP A 51 -19.28 21.87 -1.17
N ARG A 52 -18.32 21.35 -1.93
CA ARG A 52 -18.29 21.41 -3.40
C ARG A 52 -18.25 20.02 -4.04
N VAL A 53 -18.86 19.90 -5.21
CA VAL A 53 -18.78 18.72 -6.08
C VAL A 53 -18.26 19.17 -7.44
N GLU A 54 -17.25 18.47 -7.93
CA GLU A 54 -16.69 18.68 -9.26
C GLU A 54 -17.41 17.78 -10.26
N ALA A 55 -17.73 18.32 -11.44
CA ALA A 55 -18.25 17.54 -12.56
C ALA A 55 -17.28 17.62 -13.73
N LEU A 56 -16.92 16.47 -14.28
CA LEU A 56 -16.09 16.33 -15.47
C LEU A 56 -16.96 15.73 -16.57
N VAL A 57 -16.99 16.34 -17.76
CA VAL A 57 -17.72 15.81 -18.92
C VAL A 57 -16.77 15.79 -20.11
N GLY A 58 -16.68 14.66 -20.80
CA GLY A 58 -15.82 14.52 -21.97
C GLY A 58 -15.64 13.07 -22.41
N PRO A 59 -14.93 12.84 -23.52
CA PRO A 59 -14.75 11.50 -24.07
C PRO A 59 -13.90 10.60 -23.16
N VAL A 60 -14.18 9.31 -23.22
CA VAL A 60 -13.34 8.25 -22.62
C VAL A 60 -12.54 7.56 -23.73
N SER A 61 -11.26 7.36 -23.47
CA SER A 61 -10.36 6.57 -24.31
C SER A 61 -9.72 5.46 -23.50
N HIS A 62 -9.29 4.38 -24.14
CA HIS A 62 -8.52 3.32 -23.49
C HIS A 62 -7.06 3.44 -23.88
N VAL A 63 -6.17 3.32 -22.89
CA VAL A 63 -4.72 3.32 -23.10
C VAL A 63 -4.13 2.05 -22.52
N GLU A 64 -2.99 1.59 -23.03
CA GLU A 64 -2.40 0.32 -22.61
C GLU A 64 -1.58 0.42 -21.34
N ARG A 65 -0.87 1.55 -21.15
CA ARG A 65 0.04 1.78 -20.02
C ARG A 65 -0.28 3.08 -19.32
N LEU A 66 0.06 3.18 -18.03
CA LEU A 66 -0.05 4.41 -17.24
C LEU A 66 0.75 5.56 -17.87
N ALA A 67 1.92 5.27 -18.46
CA ALA A 67 2.72 6.25 -19.18
C ALA A 67 2.00 6.89 -20.38
N ASP A 68 1.04 6.16 -20.98
CA ASP A 68 0.28 6.61 -22.14
C ASP A 68 -0.93 7.49 -21.75
N ILE A 69 -1.18 7.72 -20.46
CA ILE A 69 -2.20 8.67 -19.99
C ILE A 69 -1.83 10.08 -20.49
N PRO A 70 -2.72 10.77 -21.23
CA PRO A 70 -2.44 12.07 -21.79
C PRO A 70 -2.47 13.15 -20.71
N LEU A 71 -1.33 13.79 -20.49
CA LEU A 71 -1.18 15.00 -19.67
C LEU A 71 -0.74 16.15 -20.58
N GLY A 72 -1.14 17.38 -20.25
CA GLY A 72 -0.65 18.55 -20.98
C GLY A 72 0.71 19.04 -20.46
N ASP A 73 1.33 19.95 -21.22
CA ASP A 73 2.66 20.50 -20.90
C ASP A 73 2.62 21.98 -20.49
N GLY A 74 3.60 22.42 -19.70
CA GLY A 74 3.80 23.81 -19.31
C GLY A 74 2.87 24.32 -18.20
N ALA A 75 2.95 25.63 -17.93
CA ALA A 75 2.16 26.31 -16.91
C ALA A 75 0.80 26.76 -17.50
N PRO A 76 -0.33 26.17 -17.06
CA PRO A 76 -1.65 26.54 -17.56
C PRO A 76 -2.14 27.91 -17.07
N GLY A 77 -1.46 28.54 -16.10
CA GLY A 77 -1.86 29.83 -15.51
C GLY A 77 -3.02 29.75 -14.49
N ALA A 78 -3.76 28.64 -14.51
CA ALA A 78 -4.75 28.25 -13.50
C ALA A 78 -4.72 26.73 -13.34
N PRO A 79 -5.12 26.15 -12.18
CA PRO A 79 -5.18 24.69 -12.02
C PRO A 79 -6.07 24.05 -13.09
N VAL A 80 -5.62 22.94 -13.67
CA VAL A 80 -6.36 22.18 -14.68
C VAL A 80 -6.39 20.70 -14.34
N THR A 81 -7.52 20.07 -14.64
CA THR A 81 -7.66 18.62 -14.67
C THR A 81 -7.38 18.14 -16.09
N ASP A 82 -6.29 17.39 -16.29
CA ASP A 82 -5.93 16.88 -17.62
C ASP A 82 -6.63 15.54 -17.90
N ALA A 83 -6.78 14.67 -16.89
CA ALA A 83 -7.35 13.34 -17.04
C ALA A 83 -7.97 12.78 -15.73
N LEU A 84 -9.00 11.95 -15.87
CA LEU A 84 -9.47 11.04 -14.83
C LEU A 84 -9.29 9.59 -15.34
N ALA A 85 -8.31 8.87 -14.79
CA ALA A 85 -8.00 7.50 -15.16
C ALA A 85 -8.64 6.50 -14.20
N LEU A 86 -9.34 5.51 -14.74
CA LEU A 86 -9.83 4.33 -14.02
C LEU A 86 -8.79 3.22 -14.25
N VAL A 87 -7.99 2.96 -13.24
CA VAL A 87 -6.90 1.98 -13.29
C VAL A 87 -7.40 0.63 -12.79
N PRO A 88 -7.51 -0.40 -13.65
CA PRO A 88 -7.97 -1.72 -13.25
C PRO A 88 -6.86 -2.48 -12.52
N PHE A 89 -7.24 -3.47 -11.71
CA PHE A 89 -6.29 -4.29 -10.96
C PHE A 89 -5.28 -5.00 -11.87
N ARG A 90 -5.71 -5.43 -13.06
CA ARG A 90 -4.80 -6.07 -14.05
C ARG A 90 -3.66 -5.17 -14.52
N GLN A 91 -3.71 -3.86 -14.26
CA GLN A 91 -2.61 -2.95 -14.59
C GLN A 91 -1.34 -3.22 -13.78
N ILE A 92 -1.44 -3.96 -12.66
CA ILE A 92 -0.28 -4.41 -11.86
C ILE A 92 0.77 -5.16 -12.69
N ARG A 93 0.37 -5.74 -13.84
CA ARG A 93 1.26 -6.34 -14.84
C ARG A 93 2.42 -5.42 -15.25
N GLU A 94 2.23 -4.10 -15.21
CA GLU A 94 3.30 -3.13 -15.52
C GLU A 94 4.45 -3.16 -14.50
N ARG A 95 4.23 -3.70 -13.30
CA ARG A 95 5.27 -3.98 -12.30
C ARG A 95 5.94 -5.34 -12.49
N GLY A 96 5.48 -6.13 -13.47
CA GLY A 96 5.95 -7.49 -13.72
C GLY A 96 5.43 -8.50 -12.70
N PHE A 97 4.30 -8.21 -12.05
CA PHE A 97 3.67 -9.12 -11.09
C PHE A 97 2.59 -9.97 -11.76
N ASP A 98 2.38 -11.16 -11.22
CA ASP A 98 1.33 -12.08 -11.66
C ASP A 98 -0.05 -11.45 -11.51
N VAL A 99 -0.91 -11.59 -12.52
CA VAL A 99 -2.30 -11.16 -12.42
C VAL A 99 -3.18 -11.89 -13.42
N ARG A 100 -4.37 -12.30 -12.95
CA ARG A 100 -5.41 -12.85 -13.80
C ARG A 100 -5.97 -11.73 -14.67
N ASP A 101 -5.57 -11.72 -15.94
CA ASP A 101 -6.04 -10.74 -16.93
C ASP A 101 -7.50 -11.03 -17.31
N ASP A 102 -8.40 -10.12 -16.94
CA ASP A 102 -9.83 -10.18 -17.27
C ASP A 102 -10.25 -9.20 -18.40
N GLY A 103 -9.28 -8.58 -19.07
CA GLY A 103 -9.51 -7.64 -20.16
C GLY A 103 -10.10 -6.29 -19.74
N THR A 104 -10.21 -5.99 -18.44
CA THR A 104 -10.70 -4.67 -18.00
C THR A 104 -9.77 -3.56 -18.48
N PRO A 105 -10.27 -2.53 -19.21
CA PRO A 105 -9.40 -1.52 -19.80
C PRO A 105 -8.88 -0.54 -18.75
N LEU A 106 -7.70 0.04 -18.99
CA LEU A 106 -7.30 1.30 -18.37
C LEU A 106 -8.02 2.42 -19.13
N ALA A 107 -9.12 2.91 -18.55
CA ALA A 107 -9.98 3.91 -19.16
C ALA A 107 -9.62 5.32 -18.68
N VAL A 108 -9.61 6.29 -19.59
CA VAL A 108 -9.24 7.68 -19.30
C VAL A 108 -10.31 8.62 -19.82
N LEU A 109 -11.01 9.28 -18.91
CA LEU A 109 -11.89 10.40 -19.22
C LEU A 109 -11.05 11.67 -19.35
N ARG A 110 -11.18 12.35 -20.50
CA ARG A 110 -10.54 13.64 -20.76
C ARG A 110 -11.59 14.74 -20.68
N PRO A 111 -11.59 15.59 -19.64
CA PRO A 111 -12.63 16.59 -19.49
C PRO A 111 -12.52 17.66 -20.59
N GLU A 112 -13.61 17.87 -21.31
CA GLU A 112 -13.81 19.02 -22.20
C GLU A 112 -14.59 20.13 -21.48
N GLU A 113 -15.44 19.72 -20.54
CA GLU A 113 -16.19 20.60 -19.66
C GLU A 113 -15.88 20.24 -18.20
N THR A 114 -15.68 21.26 -17.37
CA THR A 114 -15.47 21.10 -15.92
C THR A 114 -16.34 22.10 -15.17
N TYR A 115 -17.03 21.60 -14.14
CA TYR A 115 -17.93 22.39 -13.31
C TYR A 115 -17.57 22.19 -11.84
N GLU A 116 -17.79 23.23 -11.03
CA GLU A 116 -17.76 23.13 -9.58
C GLU A 116 -19.07 23.68 -9.01
N VAL A 117 -19.85 22.83 -8.33
CA VAL A 117 -21.18 23.18 -7.85
C VAL A 117 -21.32 22.98 -6.34
N PRO A 118 -22.14 23.80 -5.64
CA PRO A 118 -22.40 23.59 -4.22
C PRO A 118 -23.07 22.24 -3.96
N LEU A 119 -22.53 21.46 -3.01
CA LEU A 119 -23.00 20.13 -2.64
C LEU A 119 -24.49 20.13 -2.26
N GLY A 120 -24.92 21.08 -1.44
CA GLY A 120 -26.32 21.17 -0.98
C GLY A 120 -27.30 21.32 -2.14
N ALA A 121 -27.01 22.25 -3.05
CA ALA A 121 -27.86 22.53 -4.20
C ALA A 121 -27.82 21.42 -5.25
N LEU A 122 -26.66 20.77 -5.47
CA LEU A 122 -26.57 19.59 -6.33
C LEU A 122 -27.39 18.42 -5.76
N ARG A 123 -27.30 18.16 -4.44
CA ARG A 123 -28.04 17.08 -3.79
C ARG A 123 -29.56 17.22 -3.94
N GLU A 124 -30.06 18.46 -3.93
CA GLU A 124 -31.48 18.75 -4.20
C GLU A 124 -31.87 18.53 -5.66
N ALA A 125 -30.96 18.86 -6.60
CA ALA A 125 -31.18 18.69 -8.03
C ALA A 125 -31.08 17.23 -8.53
N LEU A 126 -30.28 16.39 -7.85
CA LEU A 126 -30.07 14.99 -8.25
C LEU A 126 -31.37 14.16 -8.16
N PRO A 127 -31.59 13.20 -9.09
CA PRO A 127 -32.74 12.30 -9.05
C PRO A 127 -32.86 11.59 -7.69
N GLY A 128 -34.10 11.48 -7.18
CA GLY A 128 -34.38 10.93 -5.84
C GLY A 128 -35.16 9.62 -5.85
N HIS A 129 -35.34 8.99 -7.01
CA HIS A 129 -36.18 7.80 -7.14
C HIS A 129 -35.57 6.53 -6.53
N GLY A 130 -36.40 5.51 -6.43
CA GLY A 130 -36.03 4.16 -6.02
C GLY A 130 -35.16 3.46 -7.06
N VAL A 131 -33.91 3.13 -6.77
CA VAL A 131 -33.15 2.12 -7.53
C VAL A 131 -33.32 0.78 -6.82
N ARG A 132 -33.82 -0.23 -7.54
CA ARG A 132 -34.08 -1.58 -7.03
C ARG A 132 -33.03 -2.54 -7.57
N VAL A 133 -32.38 -3.28 -6.67
CA VAL A 133 -31.51 -4.40 -7.02
C VAL A 133 -32.30 -5.69 -6.89
N GLU A 134 -32.30 -6.49 -7.95
CA GLU A 134 -32.88 -7.83 -7.99
C GLU A 134 -31.77 -8.90 -7.90
N ASP A 135 -32.16 -10.11 -7.47
CA ASP A 135 -31.30 -11.30 -7.44
C ASP A 135 -29.98 -11.09 -6.67
N GLY A 136 -30.09 -10.36 -5.56
CA GLY A 136 -28.96 -9.95 -4.73
C GLY A 136 -28.36 -11.07 -3.88
N ALA A 137 -27.08 -11.41 -4.11
CA ALA A 137 -26.36 -12.40 -3.30
C ALA A 137 -24.83 -12.26 -3.42
N PHE A 138 -24.10 -12.75 -2.41
CA PHE A 138 -22.65 -12.96 -2.56
C PHE A 138 -22.37 -14.17 -3.48
N ASP A 139 -21.33 -14.06 -4.30
CA ASP A 139 -20.86 -15.17 -5.15
C ASP A 139 -20.10 -16.25 -4.39
N VAL A 140 -19.54 -15.90 -3.23
CA VAL A 140 -18.97 -16.83 -2.26
C VAL A 140 -19.79 -16.74 -0.98
N THR A 141 -20.31 -17.88 -0.54
CA THR A 141 -21.10 -17.96 0.69
C THR A 141 -20.26 -17.58 1.91
N ASP A 142 -20.91 -17.27 3.03
CA ASP A 142 -20.22 -16.99 4.29
C ASP A 142 -19.36 -18.18 4.75
N GLU A 143 -19.86 -19.41 4.58
CA GLU A 143 -19.13 -20.64 4.92
C GLU A 143 -17.93 -20.86 3.99
N ASP A 144 -18.10 -20.71 2.68
CA ASP A 144 -16.99 -20.87 1.73
C ASP A 144 -15.91 -19.80 1.94
N TYR A 145 -16.29 -18.56 2.25
CA TYR A 145 -15.35 -17.49 2.52
C TYR A 145 -14.58 -17.74 3.82
N ALA A 146 -15.24 -18.21 4.88
CA ALA A 146 -14.55 -18.65 6.10
C ALA A 146 -13.52 -19.76 5.80
N GLY A 147 -13.88 -20.73 4.95
CA GLY A 147 -12.96 -21.77 4.50
C GLY A 147 -11.77 -21.24 3.68
N ILE A 148 -11.97 -20.18 2.88
CA ILE A 148 -10.86 -19.47 2.20
C ILE A 148 -9.93 -18.83 3.23
N VAL A 149 -10.49 -18.16 4.25
CA VAL A 149 -9.69 -17.54 5.32
C VAL A 149 -8.80 -18.58 5.99
N GLU A 150 -9.37 -19.70 6.44
CA GLU A 150 -8.61 -20.78 7.10
C GLU A 150 -7.47 -21.32 6.22
N ARG A 151 -7.71 -21.50 4.92
CA ARG A 151 -6.67 -21.95 3.98
C ARG A 151 -5.56 -20.93 3.85
N VAL A 152 -5.86 -19.65 3.68
CA VAL A 152 -4.84 -18.59 3.58
C VAL A 152 -3.99 -18.53 4.85
N LEU A 153 -4.59 -18.63 6.04
CA LEU A 153 -3.84 -18.63 7.29
C LEU A 153 -2.88 -19.84 7.39
N ARG A 154 -3.35 -21.03 7.03
CA ARG A 154 -2.58 -22.28 7.16
C ARG A 154 -1.54 -22.47 6.07
N GLU A 155 -1.92 -22.19 4.83
CA GLU A 155 -1.16 -22.55 3.62
C GLU A 155 -0.30 -21.42 3.10
N GLU A 156 -0.63 -20.16 3.40
CA GLU A 156 0.13 -19.00 2.91
C GLU A 156 0.92 -18.37 4.07
N ILE A 157 0.23 -17.72 5.02
CA ILE A 157 0.90 -17.06 6.17
C ILE A 157 1.69 -18.08 6.99
N GLY A 158 1.05 -19.22 7.30
CA GLY A 158 1.67 -20.32 8.04
C GLY A 158 2.87 -20.95 7.32
N ARG A 159 3.04 -20.76 6.01
CA ARG A 159 4.18 -21.27 5.24
C ARG A 159 5.21 -20.18 4.89
N GLY A 160 5.08 -18.98 5.45
CA GLY A 160 6.04 -17.90 5.21
C GLY A 160 5.89 -17.22 3.85
N GLU A 161 4.74 -17.38 3.20
CA GLU A 161 4.44 -16.70 1.93
C GLU A 161 4.22 -15.19 2.14
N GLY A 162 3.95 -14.75 3.37
CA GLY A 162 3.76 -13.35 3.68
C GLY A 162 3.10 -13.11 5.03
N ALA A 163 2.92 -11.84 5.38
CA ALA A 163 2.39 -11.41 6.67
C ALA A 163 0.86 -11.29 6.68
N ASN A 164 0.29 -10.79 5.57
CA ASN A 164 -1.12 -10.54 5.42
C ASN A 164 -1.57 -10.60 3.95
N PHE A 165 -2.84 -10.95 3.72
CA PHE A 165 -3.42 -11.03 2.39
C PHE A 165 -4.88 -10.56 2.38
N VAL A 166 -5.36 -10.04 1.25
CA VAL A 166 -6.76 -9.62 1.08
C VAL A 166 -7.37 -10.42 -0.04
N ILE A 167 -8.35 -11.27 0.29
CA ILE A 167 -9.07 -12.07 -0.69
C ILE A 167 -10.47 -11.49 -0.91
N ARG A 168 -10.84 -11.34 -2.18
CA ARG A 168 -12.14 -10.79 -2.58
C ARG A 168 -13.25 -11.84 -2.55
N ARG A 169 -14.44 -11.40 -2.15
CA ARG A 169 -15.73 -11.92 -2.62
C ARG A 169 -16.59 -10.78 -3.17
N THR A 170 -17.66 -11.09 -3.90
CA THR A 170 -18.45 -10.07 -4.61
C THR A 170 -19.94 -10.23 -4.33
N TYR A 171 -20.58 -9.18 -3.84
CA TYR A 171 -22.03 -9.09 -3.87
C TYR A 171 -22.49 -8.78 -5.31
N ARG A 172 -23.39 -9.58 -5.84
CA ARG A 172 -23.92 -9.48 -7.21
C ARG A 172 -25.41 -9.18 -7.17
N GLY A 173 -25.90 -8.61 -8.26
CA GLY A 173 -27.32 -8.41 -8.50
C GLY A 173 -27.56 -7.78 -9.87
N ARG A 174 -28.79 -7.34 -10.12
CA ARG A 174 -29.20 -6.71 -11.38
C ARG A 174 -30.09 -5.49 -11.10
N ILE A 175 -29.89 -4.42 -11.87
CA ILE A 175 -30.72 -3.23 -11.86
C ILE A 175 -31.37 -3.11 -13.23
N ASP A 176 -32.67 -3.32 -13.31
CA ASP A 176 -33.39 -3.28 -14.58
C ASP A 176 -33.51 -1.89 -15.17
N GLY A 177 -33.26 -1.80 -16.48
CA GLY A 177 -33.31 -0.53 -17.20
C GLY A 177 -32.27 0.49 -16.72
N PHE A 178 -31.20 0.03 -16.08
CA PHE A 178 -30.18 0.90 -15.49
C PHE A 178 -29.68 1.95 -16.49
N GLY A 179 -29.73 3.21 -16.07
CA GLY A 179 -29.22 4.34 -16.85
C GLY A 179 -28.57 5.43 -15.99
N PRO A 180 -28.16 6.54 -16.63
CA PRO A 180 -27.53 7.68 -15.95
C PRO A 180 -28.36 8.23 -14.78
N ALA A 181 -29.69 8.25 -14.90
CA ALA A 181 -30.58 8.70 -13.83
C ALA A 181 -30.45 7.85 -12.56
N ASP A 182 -30.33 6.52 -12.69
CA ASP A 182 -30.14 5.61 -11.56
C ASP A 182 -28.76 5.82 -10.94
N ALA A 183 -27.72 5.96 -11.77
CA ALA A 183 -26.36 6.25 -11.30
C ALA A 183 -26.30 7.53 -10.44
N LEU A 184 -26.96 8.60 -10.90
CA LEU A 184 -27.06 9.87 -10.18
C LEU A 184 -27.91 9.74 -8.89
N ALA A 185 -28.98 8.92 -8.91
CA ALA A 185 -29.77 8.63 -7.71
C ALA A 185 -28.97 7.87 -6.65
N LEU A 186 -28.17 6.88 -7.06
CA LEU A 186 -27.26 6.15 -6.16
C LEU A 186 -26.19 7.08 -5.58
N PHE A 187 -25.61 7.94 -6.39
CA PHE A 187 -24.65 8.95 -5.93
C PHE A 187 -25.26 9.89 -4.89
N ARG A 188 -26.49 10.39 -5.12
CA ARG A 188 -27.23 11.20 -4.14
C ARG A 188 -27.39 10.50 -2.80
N ARG A 189 -27.70 9.19 -2.81
CA ARG A 189 -27.85 8.40 -1.59
C ARG A 189 -26.53 8.25 -0.84
N LEU A 190 -25.42 7.99 -1.54
CA LEU A 190 -24.09 7.97 -0.91
C LEU A 190 -23.73 9.32 -0.27
N LEU A 191 -23.97 10.43 -0.97
CA LEU A 191 -23.75 11.78 -0.42
C LEU A 191 -24.56 12.07 0.85
N THR A 192 -25.66 11.34 1.07
CA THR A 192 -26.56 11.53 2.21
C THR A 192 -26.27 10.54 3.34
N GLY A 193 -26.02 9.28 3.00
CA GLY A 193 -25.90 8.17 3.94
C GLY A 193 -24.46 7.92 4.42
N GLU A 194 -23.45 8.14 3.59
CA GLU A 194 -22.06 7.82 3.93
C GLU A 194 -21.34 9.02 4.58
N ARG A 195 -20.47 8.73 5.54
CA ARG A 195 -19.67 9.72 6.27
C ARG A 195 -18.20 9.31 6.28
N GLY A 196 -17.31 10.29 6.34
CA GLY A 196 -15.86 10.02 6.44
C GLY A 196 -15.21 9.50 5.15
N ALA A 197 -15.96 9.28 4.06
CA ALA A 197 -15.38 8.95 2.77
C ALA A 197 -14.34 9.99 2.33
N TYR A 198 -13.23 9.51 1.79
CA TYR A 198 -12.23 10.36 1.15
C TYR A 198 -12.80 10.93 -0.15
N TRP A 199 -13.32 10.05 -1.01
CA TRP A 199 -14.07 10.44 -2.20
C TRP A 199 -15.43 9.74 -2.21
N THR A 200 -16.48 10.50 -2.48
CA THR A 200 -17.76 9.98 -2.96
C THR A 200 -17.89 10.34 -4.43
N TYR A 201 -18.19 9.38 -5.29
CA TYR A 201 -18.16 9.59 -6.74
C TYR A 201 -19.19 8.75 -7.50
N VAL A 202 -19.51 9.25 -8.69
CA VAL A 202 -20.07 8.48 -9.80
C VAL A 202 -19.26 8.76 -11.05
N VAL A 203 -18.85 7.72 -11.76
CA VAL A 203 -18.14 7.81 -13.04
C VAL A 203 -18.90 6.96 -14.06
N HIS A 204 -19.48 7.61 -15.05
CA HIS A 204 -20.23 6.97 -16.13
C HIS A 204 -19.44 7.09 -17.43
N THR A 205 -18.88 5.96 -17.89
CA THR A 205 -18.00 5.88 -19.07
C THR A 205 -18.77 5.58 -20.36
N GLY A 206 -20.09 5.37 -20.29
CA GLY A 206 -20.89 4.76 -21.36
C GLY A 206 -20.88 3.24 -21.27
N ASP A 207 -19.70 2.62 -21.27
CA ASP A 207 -19.55 1.16 -21.21
C ASP A 207 -19.62 0.61 -19.79
N ARG A 208 -19.39 1.45 -18.78
CA ARG A 208 -19.42 1.09 -17.35
C ARG A 208 -19.79 2.28 -16.48
N THR A 209 -20.39 1.97 -15.34
CA THR A 209 -20.66 2.95 -14.29
C THR A 209 -20.05 2.50 -12.97
N LEU A 210 -19.18 3.32 -12.39
CA LEU A 210 -18.66 3.14 -11.04
C LEU A 210 -19.34 4.12 -10.09
N VAL A 211 -19.95 3.65 -9.01
CA VAL A 211 -20.54 4.48 -7.97
C VAL A 211 -19.98 4.06 -6.62
N GLY A 212 -19.30 4.94 -5.90
CA GLY A 212 -18.58 4.55 -4.69
C GLY A 212 -18.34 5.66 -3.69
N ALA A 213 -18.01 5.26 -2.47
CA ALA A 213 -17.62 6.12 -1.37
C ALA A 213 -16.38 5.55 -0.68
N SER A 214 -15.22 5.76 -1.29
CA SER A 214 -13.96 5.18 -0.82
C SER A 214 -13.42 5.97 0.38
N PRO A 215 -13.06 5.31 1.49
CA PRO A 215 -12.47 5.98 2.65
C PRO A 215 -10.98 6.30 2.50
N GLU A 216 -10.31 5.67 1.53
CA GLU A 216 -8.86 5.51 1.55
C GLU A 216 -8.20 6.16 0.34
N VAL A 217 -7.13 6.89 0.61
CA VAL A 217 -6.27 7.48 -0.41
C VAL A 217 -5.35 6.39 -0.94
N HIS A 218 -5.35 6.18 -2.25
CA HIS A 218 -4.34 5.36 -2.89
C HIS A 218 -2.99 6.11 -2.88
N VAL A 219 -2.96 7.25 -3.54
CA VAL A 219 -1.82 8.16 -3.53
C VAL A 219 -2.27 9.57 -3.92
N ARG A 220 -1.62 10.57 -3.32
CA ARG A 220 -1.71 11.97 -3.73
C ARG A 220 -0.33 12.52 -4.04
N MET A 221 -0.24 13.43 -4.99
CA MET A 221 0.95 14.23 -5.25
C MET A 221 0.59 15.69 -5.49
N SER A 222 1.24 16.59 -4.76
CA SER A 222 1.11 18.04 -4.98
C SER A 222 2.40 18.75 -4.57
N GLY A 223 2.91 19.64 -5.42
CA GLY A 223 4.15 20.38 -5.17
C GLY A 223 5.37 19.48 -4.89
N GLY A 224 5.40 18.29 -5.50
CA GLY A 224 6.44 17.26 -5.26
C GLY A 224 6.33 16.52 -3.93
N THR A 225 5.24 16.70 -3.16
CA THR A 225 4.96 15.92 -1.95
C THR A 225 4.01 14.79 -2.29
N VAL A 226 4.43 13.54 -2.05
CA VAL A 226 3.61 12.34 -2.19
C VAL A 226 2.98 12.01 -0.83
N VAL A 227 1.71 11.62 -0.81
CA VAL A 227 0.99 11.22 0.41
C VAL A 227 0.23 9.93 0.18
N MET A 228 0.35 8.99 1.13
CA MET A 228 -0.40 7.74 1.20
C MET A 228 -1.05 7.64 2.59
N ASN A 229 -2.12 6.86 2.71
CA ASN A 229 -2.89 6.78 3.95
C ASN A 229 -3.22 5.32 4.27
N PRO A 230 -2.30 4.58 4.91
CA PRO A 230 -2.57 3.21 5.32
C PRO A 230 -3.68 3.19 6.37
N ILE A 231 -4.76 2.49 6.06
CA ILE A 231 -5.92 2.29 6.94
C ILE A 231 -6.07 0.81 7.20
N SER A 232 -6.00 0.40 8.48
CA SER A 232 -6.37 -0.95 8.90
C SER A 232 -6.86 -0.98 10.33
N GLY A 233 -7.48 -2.09 10.68
CA GLY A 233 -8.24 -2.28 11.89
C GLY A 233 -9.63 -1.63 11.83
N THR A 234 -10.63 -2.37 12.29
CA THR A 234 -12.05 -1.99 12.14
C THR A 234 -12.81 -2.06 13.47
N TYR A 235 -13.15 -0.90 14.04
CA TYR A 235 -14.14 -0.83 15.12
C TYR A 235 -15.55 -0.78 14.53
N ARG A 236 -16.26 -1.91 14.56
CA ARG A 236 -17.67 -1.98 14.15
C ARG A 236 -18.55 -1.28 15.18
N TYR A 237 -19.43 -0.38 14.72
CA TYR A 237 -20.36 0.27 15.63
C TYR A 237 -21.46 -0.70 16.06
N PRO A 238 -21.73 -0.85 17.37
CA PRO A 238 -22.91 -1.53 17.86
C PRO A 238 -24.17 -0.90 17.28
N SER A 239 -25.25 -1.67 17.18
CA SER A 239 -26.54 -1.13 16.74
C SER A 239 -27.03 -0.04 17.73
N PRO A 240 -27.90 0.87 17.30
CA PRO A 240 -28.53 1.83 18.22
C PRO A 240 -29.27 1.14 19.38
N GLU A 241 -29.83 -0.04 19.16
CA GLU A 241 -30.51 -0.85 20.18
C GLU A 241 -29.52 -1.42 21.20
N ASP A 242 -28.28 -1.70 20.78
CA ASP A 242 -27.18 -2.15 21.62
C ASP A 242 -26.35 -1.00 22.24
N GLY A 243 -26.89 0.22 22.22
CA GLY A 243 -26.27 1.40 22.84
C GLY A 243 -25.30 2.19 21.96
N GLY A 244 -25.11 1.80 20.69
CA GLY A 244 -24.29 2.53 19.72
C GLY A 244 -22.78 2.56 20.01
N PRO A 245 -22.00 3.36 19.25
CA PRO A 245 -20.56 3.48 19.46
C PRO A 245 -20.22 4.22 20.76
N THR A 246 -19.27 3.69 21.53
CA THR A 246 -18.86 4.25 22.84
C THR A 246 -17.34 4.41 22.94
N ALA A 247 -16.89 5.38 23.73
CA ALA A 247 -15.46 5.58 23.97
C ALA A 247 -14.79 4.35 24.62
N ASP A 248 -15.48 3.64 25.52
CA ASP A 248 -14.94 2.43 26.15
C ASP A 248 -14.87 1.27 25.15
N GLY A 249 -15.83 1.15 24.23
CA GLY A 249 -15.78 0.21 23.11
C GLY A 249 -14.59 0.48 22.19
N LEU A 250 -14.38 1.75 21.85
CA LEU A 250 -13.25 2.18 21.03
C LEU A 250 -11.91 1.96 21.75
N LEU A 251 -11.80 2.24 23.05
CA LEU A 251 -10.58 1.99 23.82
C LEU A 251 -10.22 0.50 23.85
N ARG A 252 -11.20 -0.40 23.98
CA ARG A 252 -10.96 -1.85 23.86
C ARG A 252 -10.38 -2.21 22.50
N PHE A 253 -10.95 -1.66 21.43
CA PHE A 253 -10.42 -1.82 20.07
C PHE A 253 -8.99 -1.25 19.94
N LEU A 254 -8.72 -0.07 20.48
CA LEU A 254 -7.39 0.56 20.40
C LEU A 254 -6.30 -0.21 21.19
N HIS A 255 -6.70 -1.04 22.15
CA HIS A 255 -5.81 -1.92 22.91
C HIS A 255 -5.82 -3.37 22.41
N ASP A 256 -6.61 -3.69 21.39
CA ASP A 256 -6.62 -5.02 20.78
C ASP A 256 -5.30 -5.27 20.04
N ARG A 257 -4.60 -6.35 20.41
CA ARG A 257 -3.30 -6.68 19.83
C ARG A 257 -3.40 -7.00 18.35
N LYS A 258 -4.45 -7.69 17.91
CA LYS A 258 -4.66 -8.03 16.48
C LYS A 258 -4.76 -6.74 15.67
N GLU A 259 -5.58 -5.80 16.13
CA GLU A 259 -5.85 -4.55 15.43
C GLU A 259 -4.61 -3.61 15.40
N VAL A 260 -3.83 -3.60 16.49
CA VAL A 260 -2.55 -2.86 16.54
C VAL A 260 -1.53 -3.44 15.56
N GLU A 261 -1.34 -4.76 15.57
CA GLU A 261 -0.40 -5.43 14.68
C GLU A 261 -0.83 -5.29 13.22
N GLU A 262 -2.13 -5.42 12.92
CA GLU A 262 -2.68 -5.22 11.56
C GLU A 262 -2.34 -3.82 11.02
N LEU A 263 -2.54 -2.78 11.83
CA LEU A 263 -2.21 -1.42 11.43
C LEU A 263 -0.70 -1.23 11.23
N SER A 264 0.13 -1.72 12.15
CA SER A 264 1.59 -1.58 12.02
C SER A 264 2.14 -2.30 10.79
N MET A 265 1.61 -3.48 10.45
CA MET A 265 1.98 -4.20 9.24
C MET A 265 1.69 -3.34 8.00
N VAL A 266 0.46 -2.85 7.81
CA VAL A 266 0.14 -2.05 6.61
C VAL A 266 0.92 -0.73 6.54
N VAL A 267 1.32 -0.16 7.69
CA VAL A 267 2.20 1.01 7.73
C VAL A 267 3.58 0.69 7.18
N ASP A 268 4.19 -0.42 7.60
CA ASP A 268 5.47 -0.86 7.02
C ASP A 268 5.31 -1.08 5.52
N GLU A 269 4.25 -1.74 5.08
CA GLU A 269 4.04 -2.04 3.66
C GLU A 269 3.89 -0.82 2.77
N GLU A 270 3.07 0.15 3.18
CA GLU A 270 2.95 1.39 2.42
C GLU A 270 4.19 2.27 2.58
N LEU A 271 4.96 2.11 3.66
CA LEU A 271 6.25 2.78 3.80
C LEU A 271 7.30 2.20 2.84
N LYS A 272 7.24 0.90 2.48
CA LYS A 272 8.05 0.33 1.38
C LYS A 272 7.73 1.03 0.06
N MET A 273 6.44 1.21 -0.25
CA MET A 273 5.99 1.94 -1.45
C MET A 273 6.46 3.39 -1.41
N MET A 274 6.25 4.08 -0.29
CA MET A 274 6.71 5.46 -0.09
C MET A 274 8.23 5.59 -0.23
N CYS A 275 9.00 4.62 0.24
CA CYS A 275 10.46 4.60 0.10
C CYS A 275 10.92 4.33 -1.33
N THR A 276 10.09 3.69 -2.14
CA THR A 276 10.34 3.46 -3.57
C THR A 276 10.14 4.74 -4.38
N VAL A 277 9.08 5.50 -4.08
CA VAL A 277 8.75 6.73 -4.83
C VAL A 277 9.32 8.01 -4.22
N GLY A 278 9.71 7.97 -2.95
CA GLY A 278 10.22 9.12 -2.21
C GLY A 278 11.75 9.21 -2.28
N ASP A 279 12.26 10.29 -2.86
CA ASP A 279 13.70 10.61 -2.98
C ASP A 279 14.42 10.60 -1.61
N ARG A 280 13.67 10.76 -0.52
CA ARG A 280 14.16 10.84 0.87
C ARG A 280 13.46 9.86 1.81
N GLY A 281 12.85 8.83 1.25
CA GLY A 281 11.99 7.91 1.98
C GLY A 281 10.66 8.56 2.37
N GLY A 282 10.06 8.04 3.43
CA GLY A 282 8.80 8.53 3.99
C GLY A 282 8.93 9.10 5.40
N VAL A 283 7.93 9.87 5.80
CA VAL A 283 7.66 10.21 7.20
C VAL A 283 6.28 9.68 7.59
N VAL A 284 6.19 9.08 8.76
CA VAL A 284 4.96 8.54 9.37
C VAL A 284 4.36 9.61 10.30
N VAL A 285 3.11 9.98 10.03
CA VAL A 285 2.33 10.97 10.77
C VAL A 285 1.04 10.32 11.28
N GLY A 286 0.75 10.45 12.57
CA GLY A 286 -0.40 9.80 13.21
C GLY A 286 0.01 8.98 14.44
N PRO A 287 -0.83 8.02 14.88
CA PRO A 287 -2.07 7.58 14.24
C PRO A 287 -3.23 8.56 14.42
N ARG A 288 -4.30 8.39 13.63
CA ARG A 288 -5.57 9.12 13.74
C ARG A 288 -6.74 8.15 13.73
N LEU A 289 -7.88 8.60 14.21
CA LEU A 289 -9.15 7.89 14.11
C LEU A 289 -9.93 8.43 12.91
N LYS A 290 -10.44 7.53 12.07
CA LYS A 290 -11.31 7.83 10.95
C LYS A 290 -12.70 7.25 11.17
N GLU A 291 -13.62 8.10 11.63
CA GLU A 291 -15.00 7.75 11.93
C GLU A 291 -15.86 7.77 10.64
N MET A 292 -16.50 6.65 10.31
CA MET A 292 -17.43 6.49 9.18
C MET A 292 -18.88 6.29 9.68
N ALA A 293 -19.83 6.01 8.78
CA ALA A 293 -21.24 5.84 9.15
C ALA A 293 -21.50 4.59 10.02
N HIS A 294 -20.83 3.47 9.71
CA HIS A 294 -21.10 2.15 10.33
C HIS A 294 -19.93 1.61 11.16
N LEU A 295 -18.77 2.27 11.12
CA LEU A 295 -17.53 1.79 11.71
C LEU A 295 -16.53 2.94 11.88
N ALA A 296 -15.45 2.71 12.62
CA ALA A 296 -14.28 3.56 12.65
C ALA A 296 -13.02 2.76 12.32
N HIS A 297 -12.04 3.44 11.71
CA HIS A 297 -10.73 2.88 11.43
C HIS A 297 -9.63 3.66 12.16
N THR A 298 -8.49 3.01 12.36
CA THR A 298 -7.23 3.69 12.67
C THR A 298 -6.42 3.88 11.40
N GLU A 299 -5.78 5.03 11.27
CA GLU A 299 -4.99 5.37 10.08
C GLU A 299 -3.69 6.08 10.44
N TYR A 300 -2.69 5.91 9.58
CA TYR A 300 -1.53 6.80 9.52
C TYR A 300 -1.56 7.58 8.21
N GLU A 301 -0.73 8.61 8.15
CA GLU A 301 -0.41 9.30 6.92
C GLU A 301 1.09 9.18 6.67
N LEU A 302 1.45 8.73 5.48
CA LEU A 302 2.83 8.67 5.01
C LEU A 302 3.06 9.84 4.08
N ARG A 303 4.17 10.57 4.26
CA ARG A 303 4.56 11.66 3.35
C ARG A 303 5.98 11.48 2.84
N GLY A 304 6.19 11.72 1.56
CA GLY A 304 7.51 11.70 0.93
C GLY A 304 7.69 12.88 -0.02
N ARG A 305 8.93 13.16 -0.39
CA ARG A 305 9.27 14.07 -1.49
C ARG A 305 9.63 13.24 -2.69
N SER A 306 9.03 13.53 -3.84
CA SER A 306 9.29 12.80 -5.07
C SER A 306 9.59 13.75 -6.22
N SER A 307 10.55 13.34 -7.03
CA SER A 307 10.92 13.96 -8.31
C SER A 307 10.33 13.23 -9.51
N LEU A 308 9.63 12.11 -9.28
CA LEU A 308 9.05 11.26 -10.32
C LEU A 308 7.86 11.92 -11.02
N ASP A 309 7.58 11.47 -12.25
CA ASP A 309 6.33 11.79 -12.93
C ASP A 309 5.14 11.16 -12.18
N VAL A 310 4.00 11.84 -12.12
CA VAL A 310 2.79 11.33 -11.43
C VAL A 310 2.34 9.95 -11.94
N ARG A 311 2.59 9.62 -13.21
CA ARG A 311 2.29 8.30 -13.79
C ARG A 311 3.25 7.23 -13.30
N GLU A 312 4.51 7.59 -13.04
CA GLU A 312 5.50 6.69 -12.42
C GLU A 312 5.18 6.46 -10.94
N VAL A 313 4.82 7.53 -10.21
CA VAL A 313 4.33 7.40 -8.82
C VAL A 313 3.14 6.45 -8.78
N LEU A 314 2.12 6.67 -9.62
CA LEU A 314 0.95 5.80 -9.71
C LEU A 314 1.33 4.36 -10.05
N ARG A 315 2.29 4.14 -10.95
CA ARG A 315 2.76 2.80 -11.35
C ARG A 315 3.44 2.07 -10.20
N GLU A 316 4.35 2.73 -9.48
CA GLU A 316 5.11 2.10 -8.39
C GLU A 316 4.28 1.89 -7.13
N THR A 317 3.20 2.64 -6.94
CA THR A 317 2.27 2.43 -5.83
C THR A 317 1.21 1.37 -6.11
N MET A 318 1.12 0.80 -7.31
CA MET A 318 0.16 -0.28 -7.62
C MET A 318 0.47 -1.55 -6.80
N PHE A 319 -0.49 -2.14 -6.10
CA PHE A 319 -1.61 -1.44 -5.44
C PHE A 319 -1.42 -1.54 -3.94
N ALA A 320 -2.16 -0.72 -3.18
CA ALA A 320 -2.00 -0.62 -1.74
C ALA A 320 -2.09 -2.01 -1.06
N ALA A 321 -1.26 -2.21 -0.05
CA ALA A 321 -1.19 -3.47 0.68
C ALA A 321 -2.50 -3.78 1.44
N THR A 322 -3.25 -2.73 1.81
CA THR A 322 -4.57 -2.79 2.45
C THR A 322 -5.66 -3.45 1.59
N VAL A 323 -5.42 -3.63 0.30
CA VAL A 323 -6.34 -4.31 -0.63
C VAL A 323 -5.68 -5.45 -1.42
N THR A 324 -4.42 -5.77 -1.11
CA THR A 324 -3.67 -6.86 -1.76
C THR A 324 -3.07 -7.82 -0.73
N GLY A 325 -2.05 -7.37 -0.01
CA GLY A 325 -1.30 -8.13 0.97
C GLY A 325 0.19 -7.77 0.96
N SER A 326 0.98 -8.56 1.68
CA SER A 326 2.42 -8.40 1.77
C SER A 326 3.18 -9.73 1.82
N PRO A 327 4.31 -9.84 1.10
CA PRO A 327 4.84 -8.85 0.14
C PRO A 327 3.96 -8.73 -1.11
N VAL A 328 3.81 -7.53 -1.67
CA VAL A 328 2.79 -7.24 -2.72
C VAL A 328 2.92 -8.17 -3.93
N GLN A 329 4.13 -8.44 -4.40
CA GLN A 329 4.36 -9.34 -5.53
C GLN A 329 3.85 -10.75 -5.25
N ASN A 330 4.11 -11.30 -4.05
CA ASN A 330 3.62 -12.62 -3.69
C ASN A 330 2.12 -12.61 -3.37
N ALA A 331 1.61 -11.52 -2.79
CA ALA A 331 0.18 -11.35 -2.54
C ALA A 331 -0.64 -11.46 -3.83
N CYS A 332 -0.12 -10.97 -4.96
CA CYS A 332 -0.75 -11.17 -6.27
C CYS A 332 -0.87 -12.65 -6.64
N ARG A 333 0.16 -13.48 -6.39
CA ARG A 333 0.10 -14.94 -6.60
C ARG A 333 -0.88 -15.63 -5.66
N VAL A 334 -0.93 -15.21 -4.40
CA VAL A 334 -1.90 -15.71 -3.41
C VAL A 334 -3.34 -15.38 -3.85
N ILE A 335 -3.58 -14.16 -4.31
CA ILE A 335 -4.86 -13.73 -4.86
C ILE A 335 -5.30 -14.63 -6.02
N GLU A 336 -4.40 -14.96 -6.95
CA GLU A 336 -4.74 -15.85 -8.06
C GLU A 336 -5.13 -17.27 -7.64
N ARG A 337 -4.48 -17.79 -6.59
CA ARG A 337 -4.74 -19.13 -6.03
C ARG A 337 -6.08 -19.22 -5.30
N HIS A 338 -6.47 -18.18 -4.57
CA HIS A 338 -7.58 -18.25 -3.62
C HIS A 338 -8.84 -17.49 -4.06
N GLU A 339 -8.74 -16.54 -4.99
CA GLU A 339 -9.94 -15.84 -5.46
C GLU A 339 -10.78 -16.70 -6.41
N PRO A 340 -12.12 -16.68 -6.24
CA PRO A 340 -13.02 -17.38 -7.14
C PRO A 340 -12.93 -16.80 -8.55
N VAL A 341 -12.98 -17.68 -9.54
CA VAL A 341 -13.15 -17.29 -10.94
C VAL A 341 -14.65 -17.06 -11.18
N ALA A 342 -15.02 -15.83 -11.56
CA ALA A 342 -16.41 -15.54 -11.90
C ALA A 342 -16.84 -16.35 -13.14
N PRO A 343 -18.12 -16.79 -13.24
CA PRO A 343 -18.62 -17.51 -14.41
C PRO A 343 -18.43 -16.78 -15.74
N ASP A 344 -18.37 -15.45 -15.72
CA ASP A 344 -18.13 -14.60 -16.88
C ASP A 344 -16.64 -14.28 -17.11
N GLY A 345 -15.74 -15.03 -16.46
CA GLY A 345 -14.29 -14.90 -16.60
C GLY A 345 -13.68 -13.68 -15.89
N ARG A 346 -14.50 -12.84 -15.25
CA ARG A 346 -14.00 -11.63 -14.57
C ARG A 346 -13.22 -11.94 -13.31
N ALA A 347 -12.04 -11.34 -13.22
CA ALA A 347 -11.23 -11.25 -12.01
C ALA A 347 -11.67 -10.01 -11.21
N ARG A 348 -10.74 -9.27 -10.61
CA ARG A 348 -11.03 -8.10 -9.78
C ARG A 348 -11.63 -6.92 -10.56
N GLY A 349 -11.47 -6.86 -11.88
CA GLY A 349 -11.83 -5.68 -12.66
C GLY A 349 -11.18 -4.42 -12.06
N TYR A 350 -12.02 -3.47 -11.64
CA TYR A 350 -11.56 -2.24 -10.99
C TYR A 350 -11.40 -2.34 -9.46
N TYR A 351 -11.87 -3.42 -8.80
CA TYR A 351 -11.69 -3.57 -7.35
C TYR A 351 -10.20 -3.61 -6.99
N ALA A 352 -9.84 -2.93 -5.90
CA ALA A 352 -8.45 -2.74 -5.45
C ALA A 352 -7.58 -1.93 -6.42
N GLY A 353 -8.13 -1.49 -7.56
CA GLY A 353 -7.49 -0.54 -8.47
C GLY A 353 -7.54 0.89 -7.94
N ALA A 354 -7.36 1.86 -8.83
CA ALA A 354 -7.28 3.28 -8.48
C ALA A 354 -8.14 4.13 -9.41
N LEU A 355 -8.80 5.15 -8.86
CA LEU A 355 -9.40 6.22 -9.65
C LEU A 355 -8.48 7.43 -9.54
N ALA A 356 -7.75 7.79 -10.58
CA ALA A 356 -6.69 8.80 -10.52
C ALA A 356 -7.09 10.07 -11.26
N LEU A 357 -7.23 11.17 -10.53
CA LEU A 357 -7.37 12.51 -11.12
C LEU A 357 -5.97 13.10 -11.29
N LEU A 358 -5.56 13.27 -12.54
CA LEU A 358 -4.27 13.82 -12.92
C LEU A 358 -4.45 15.20 -13.52
N GLY A 359 -3.57 16.13 -13.16
CA GLY A 359 -3.63 17.49 -13.65
C GLY A 359 -2.35 18.26 -13.39
N ARG A 360 -2.47 19.57 -13.45
CA ARG A 360 -1.39 20.51 -13.16
C ARG A 360 -1.89 21.70 -12.36
N ASP A 361 -1.06 22.19 -11.46
CA ASP A 361 -1.31 23.46 -10.79
C ASP A 361 -1.07 24.65 -11.73
N ALA A 362 -1.34 25.88 -11.25
CA ALA A 362 -1.17 27.08 -12.06
C ALA A 362 0.28 27.29 -12.56
N GLY A 363 1.27 26.79 -11.82
CA GLY A 363 2.69 26.83 -12.16
C GLY A 363 3.15 25.72 -13.11
N GLY A 364 2.27 24.77 -13.44
CA GLY A 364 2.56 23.63 -14.30
C GLY A 364 3.11 22.41 -13.57
N ALA A 365 3.20 22.43 -12.23
CA ALA A 365 3.60 21.24 -11.48
C ALA A 365 2.49 20.20 -11.54
N GLN A 366 2.85 18.95 -11.80
CA GLN A 366 1.90 17.85 -11.89
C GLN A 366 1.20 17.60 -10.54
N THR A 367 -0.09 17.29 -10.61
CA THR A 367 -0.90 16.91 -9.47
C THR A 367 -1.53 15.53 -9.69
N LEU A 368 -1.67 14.78 -8.60
CA LEU A 368 -2.33 13.49 -8.56
C LEU A 368 -3.21 13.44 -7.32
N ASP A 369 -4.46 13.05 -7.49
CA ASP A 369 -5.35 12.71 -6.39
C ASP A 369 -6.10 11.42 -6.74
N SER A 370 -5.89 10.37 -5.95
CA SER A 370 -6.47 9.07 -6.23
C SER A 370 -6.98 8.35 -4.97
N PRO A 371 -8.28 7.99 -4.90
CA PRO A 371 -8.77 6.97 -3.97
C PRO A 371 -8.48 5.56 -4.48
N ILE A 372 -8.43 4.61 -3.55
CA ILE A 372 -8.52 3.19 -3.87
C ILE A 372 -9.96 2.87 -4.29
N LEU A 373 -10.15 2.03 -5.31
CA LEU A 373 -11.46 1.55 -5.75
C LEU A 373 -11.97 0.40 -4.86
N ILE A 374 -12.40 0.79 -3.66
CA ILE A 374 -13.15 -0.02 -2.69
C ILE A 374 -14.41 0.71 -2.27
N ARG A 375 -15.39 -0.03 -1.70
CA ARG A 375 -16.72 0.52 -1.39
C ARG A 375 -17.34 1.12 -2.65
N THR A 376 -17.29 0.34 -3.73
CA THR A 376 -17.66 0.76 -5.09
C THR A 376 -18.55 -0.29 -5.73
N ALA A 377 -19.66 0.15 -6.29
CA ALA A 377 -20.48 -0.61 -7.22
C ALA A 377 -19.93 -0.44 -8.65
N ASP A 378 -19.64 -1.55 -9.33
CA ASP A 378 -19.35 -1.63 -10.76
C ASP A 378 -20.58 -2.18 -11.49
N ILE A 379 -21.18 -1.33 -12.33
CA ILE A 379 -22.44 -1.61 -13.01
C ILE A 379 -22.22 -1.57 -14.52
N SER A 380 -22.60 -2.66 -15.19
CA SER A 380 -22.57 -2.76 -16.66
C SER A 380 -23.74 -2.03 -17.32
N PRO A 381 -23.70 -1.77 -18.63
CA PRO A 381 -24.81 -1.15 -19.36
C PRO A 381 -26.09 -2.00 -19.34
N ALA A 382 -25.94 -3.32 -19.19
CA ALA A 382 -27.05 -4.26 -19.01
C ALA A 382 -27.60 -4.30 -17.57
N GLY A 383 -27.11 -3.45 -16.67
CA GLY A 383 -27.56 -3.37 -15.28
C GLY A 383 -26.99 -4.45 -14.35
N LEU A 384 -26.08 -5.31 -14.82
CA LEU A 384 -25.38 -6.26 -13.94
C LEU A 384 -24.51 -5.49 -12.93
N LEU A 385 -24.80 -5.69 -11.65
CA LEU A 385 -24.17 -5.04 -10.51
C LEU A 385 -23.13 -5.95 -9.87
N ARG A 386 -21.98 -5.39 -9.51
CA ARG A 386 -20.96 -6.01 -8.67
C ARG A 386 -20.53 -5.05 -7.57
N VAL A 387 -20.49 -5.52 -6.34
CA VAL A 387 -19.88 -4.81 -5.20
C VAL A 387 -18.83 -5.74 -4.58
N PRO A 388 -17.59 -5.69 -5.09
CA PRO A 388 -16.48 -6.48 -4.52
C PRO A 388 -16.05 -5.97 -3.15
N VAL A 389 -15.69 -6.90 -2.27
CA VAL A 389 -15.24 -6.62 -0.90
C VAL A 389 -14.28 -7.70 -0.41
N GLY A 390 -13.41 -7.34 0.52
CA GLY A 390 -12.47 -8.25 1.17
C GLY A 390 -12.13 -7.75 2.58
N ALA A 391 -11.41 -8.57 3.32
CA ALA A 391 -10.87 -8.25 4.64
C ALA A 391 -9.37 -8.59 4.68
N THR A 392 -8.63 -7.91 5.56
CA THR A 392 -7.20 -8.13 5.74
C THR A 392 -7.00 -9.35 6.61
N LEU A 393 -6.50 -10.43 6.02
CA LEU A 393 -6.26 -11.70 6.71
C LEU A 393 -4.86 -11.66 7.34
N VAL A 394 -4.81 -11.81 8.66
CA VAL A 394 -3.56 -11.85 9.45
C VAL A 394 -3.51 -13.15 10.25
N ARG A 395 -2.35 -13.53 10.78
CA ARG A 395 -2.15 -14.82 11.50
C ARG A 395 -3.12 -15.07 12.67
N HIS A 396 -3.73 -14.02 13.23
CA HIS A 396 -4.70 -14.07 14.32
C HIS A 396 -6.15 -13.79 13.88
N SER A 397 -6.43 -13.76 12.58
CA SER A 397 -7.78 -13.59 12.05
C SER A 397 -8.69 -14.75 12.47
N ASP A 398 -9.92 -14.40 12.84
CA ASP A 398 -11.02 -15.32 13.08
C ASP A 398 -11.90 -15.40 11.83
N PRO A 399 -12.06 -16.57 11.17
CA PRO A 399 -12.82 -16.70 9.93
C PRO A 399 -14.23 -16.10 10.00
N ALA A 400 -14.96 -16.30 11.09
CA ALA A 400 -16.30 -15.74 11.28
C ALA A 400 -16.26 -14.21 11.42
N GLY A 401 -15.28 -13.70 12.17
CA GLY A 401 -14.99 -12.28 12.29
C GLY A 401 -14.73 -11.60 10.94
N GLU A 402 -13.91 -12.21 10.08
CA GLU A 402 -13.57 -11.68 8.76
C GLU A 402 -14.77 -11.71 7.79
N VAL A 403 -15.60 -12.76 7.84
CA VAL A 403 -16.89 -12.79 7.11
C VAL A 403 -17.75 -11.59 7.52
N ALA A 404 -17.95 -11.40 8.83
CA ALA A 404 -18.76 -10.30 9.35
C ALA A 404 -18.16 -8.92 9.00
N GLU A 405 -16.83 -8.80 8.91
CA GLU A 405 -16.18 -7.58 8.45
C GLU A 405 -16.50 -7.27 6.98
N THR A 406 -16.48 -8.26 6.08
CA THR A 406 -16.85 -8.00 4.68
C THR A 406 -18.30 -7.52 4.52
N HIS A 407 -19.23 -8.03 5.32
CA HIS A 407 -20.62 -7.52 5.37
C HIS A 407 -20.66 -6.07 5.85
N ALA A 408 -19.98 -5.75 6.95
CA ALA A 408 -19.91 -4.39 7.48
C ALA A 408 -19.28 -3.40 6.48
N LYS A 409 -18.21 -3.81 5.78
CA LYS A 409 -17.56 -3.02 4.73
C LYS A 409 -18.47 -2.80 3.53
N ALA A 410 -19.29 -3.77 3.13
CA ALA A 410 -20.23 -3.61 2.02
C ALA A 410 -21.49 -2.80 2.40
N ALA A 411 -21.84 -2.72 3.69
CA ALA A 411 -23.12 -2.21 4.17
C ALA A 411 -23.46 -0.79 3.67
N GLY A 412 -22.51 0.14 3.69
CA GLY A 412 -22.75 1.53 3.25
C GLY A 412 -23.19 1.62 1.77
N VAL A 413 -22.50 0.89 0.90
CA VAL A 413 -22.81 0.84 -0.55
C VAL A 413 -24.12 0.08 -0.79
N LEU A 414 -24.33 -1.06 -0.12
CA LEU A 414 -25.56 -1.84 -0.25
C LEU A 414 -26.79 -1.07 0.27
N THR A 415 -26.62 -0.24 1.29
CA THR A 415 -27.66 0.67 1.77
C THR A 415 -28.00 1.72 0.72
N ALA A 416 -27.00 2.34 0.09
CA ALA A 416 -27.22 3.29 -1.01
C ALA A 416 -27.91 2.63 -2.22
N LEU A 417 -27.60 1.36 -2.50
CA LEU A 417 -28.25 0.56 -3.54
C LEU A 417 -29.69 0.15 -3.18
N GLY A 418 -30.16 0.41 -1.96
CA GLY A 418 -31.49 0.00 -1.49
C GLY A 418 -31.62 -1.50 -1.21
N VAL A 419 -30.50 -2.21 -1.14
CA VAL A 419 -30.43 -3.63 -0.75
C VAL A 419 -30.62 -3.78 0.75
N LEU A 420 -29.98 -2.91 1.53
CA LEU A 420 -30.11 -2.87 2.99
C LEU A 420 -30.98 -1.69 3.41
N PRO A 421 -31.73 -1.80 4.53
CA PRO A 421 -32.53 -0.70 5.05
C PRO A 421 -31.61 0.47 5.46
N GLY A 422 -31.94 1.67 4.98
CA GLY A 422 -31.29 2.89 5.43
C GLY A 422 -31.57 3.15 6.90
N HIS A 423 -30.56 3.59 7.65
CA HIS A 423 -30.79 4.15 8.98
C HIS A 423 -31.46 5.52 8.79
N GLY A 424 -32.66 5.70 9.35
CA GLY A 424 -33.41 6.95 9.23
C GLY A 424 -32.55 8.13 9.68
N SER A 425 -32.58 9.23 8.94
CA SER A 425 -31.77 10.44 9.19
C SER A 425 -32.24 11.26 10.40
N GLY A 426 -32.85 10.62 11.41
CA GLY A 426 -33.45 11.26 12.58
C GLY A 426 -32.68 10.91 13.85
N GLY A 427 -31.54 11.55 14.07
CA GLY A 427 -30.78 11.41 15.30
C GLY A 427 -29.72 12.51 15.47
N THR A 428 -29.48 12.91 16.71
CA THR A 428 -28.35 13.75 17.14
C THR A 428 -27.05 13.24 16.54
N GLU A 429 -26.17 14.14 16.08
CA GLU A 429 -24.84 13.77 15.59
C GLU A 429 -24.15 12.91 16.67
N PRO A 430 -23.71 11.68 16.36
CA PRO A 430 -23.09 10.83 17.35
C PRO A 430 -21.86 11.55 17.95
N PRO A 431 -21.54 11.32 19.24
CA PRO A 431 -20.38 11.94 19.86
C PRO A 431 -19.13 11.59 19.06
N ARG A 432 -18.33 12.60 18.71
CA ARG A 432 -17.03 12.39 18.06
C ARG A 432 -16.10 11.68 19.03
N LEU A 433 -15.89 10.39 18.83
CA LEU A 433 -15.08 9.59 19.74
C LEU A 433 -13.61 10.04 19.72
N ALA A 434 -13.17 10.60 18.59
CA ALA A 434 -11.84 11.18 18.43
C ALA A 434 -11.56 12.34 19.42
N ASP A 435 -12.59 13.01 19.94
CA ASP A 435 -12.44 14.14 20.86
C ASP A 435 -12.28 13.69 22.33
N ASP A 436 -12.54 12.42 22.67
CA ASP A 436 -12.34 11.90 24.03
C ASP A 436 -10.83 11.97 24.39
N PRO A 437 -10.45 12.63 25.50
CA PRO A 437 -9.04 12.75 25.91
C PRO A 437 -8.33 11.40 26.10
N ARG A 438 -9.06 10.36 26.54
CA ARG A 438 -8.50 9.01 26.73
C ARG A 438 -8.17 8.36 25.40
N VAL A 439 -9.03 8.53 24.40
CA VAL A 439 -8.83 8.05 23.03
C VAL A 439 -7.61 8.74 22.41
N ARG A 440 -7.51 10.07 22.55
CA ARG A 440 -6.33 10.83 22.10
C ARG A 440 -5.04 10.37 22.76
N ALA A 441 -5.04 10.20 24.08
CA ALA A 441 -3.88 9.70 24.81
C ALA A 441 -3.47 8.28 24.36
N ALA A 442 -4.43 7.39 24.09
CA ALA A 442 -4.17 6.05 23.59
C ALA A 442 -3.54 6.07 22.18
N LEU A 443 -4.03 6.93 21.29
CA LEU A 443 -3.45 7.13 19.95
C LEU A 443 -2.03 7.72 20.04
N ASP A 444 -1.83 8.75 20.86
CA ASP A 444 -0.52 9.38 21.05
C ASP A 444 0.51 8.38 21.62
N ALA A 445 0.09 7.53 22.56
CA ALA A 445 0.95 6.50 23.15
C ALA A 445 1.50 5.50 22.11
N ARG A 446 0.74 5.21 21.03
CA ARG A 446 1.21 4.32 19.95
C ARG A 446 2.46 4.87 19.25
N ARG A 447 2.63 6.19 19.21
CA ARG A 447 3.79 6.83 18.57
C ARG A 447 5.12 6.49 19.25
N ALA A 448 5.09 6.17 20.55
CA ALA A 448 6.27 5.77 21.31
C ALA A 448 6.82 4.39 20.88
N GLY A 449 5.98 3.55 20.27
CA GLY A 449 6.38 2.24 19.74
C GLY A 449 6.92 2.28 18.31
N LEU A 450 7.00 3.46 17.68
CA LEU A 450 7.48 3.61 16.31
C LEU A 450 8.94 4.06 16.27
N ALA A 451 9.67 3.57 15.27
CA ALA A 451 11.04 3.95 14.97
C ALA A 451 11.18 5.48 14.77
N PRO A 452 11.96 6.19 15.60
CA PRO A 452 12.15 7.63 15.47
C PRO A 452 12.71 8.06 14.10
N PHE A 453 13.42 7.15 13.41
CA PHE A 453 13.91 7.37 12.05
C PHE A 453 12.78 7.77 11.09
N TRP A 454 11.63 7.09 11.15
CA TRP A 454 10.50 7.33 10.27
C TRP A 454 9.54 8.41 10.76
N LEU A 455 9.76 9.00 11.94
CA LEU A 455 8.92 10.07 12.50
C LEU A 455 9.36 11.48 12.05
N ARG A 456 10.45 11.58 11.28
CA ARG A 456 10.99 12.83 10.72
C ARG A 456 11.42 12.62 9.28
N MET A 457 11.27 13.67 8.47
CA MET A 457 11.82 13.68 7.12
C MET A 457 13.34 13.76 7.18
N GLN A 458 14.04 12.88 6.45
CA GLN A 458 15.49 12.88 6.44
C GLN A 458 16.02 14.13 5.69
N PRO A 459 17.10 14.76 6.20
CA PRO A 459 17.71 15.89 5.50
C PRO A 459 18.26 15.43 4.14
N PRO A 460 18.33 16.34 3.15
CA PRO A 460 19.07 16.04 1.93
C PRO A 460 20.51 15.69 2.28
N ARG A 461 21.05 14.65 1.63
CA ARG A 461 22.49 14.38 1.70
C ARG A 461 23.24 15.57 1.12
N ASP A 462 24.08 16.19 1.94
CA ASP A 462 25.07 17.13 1.44
C ASP A 462 26.29 16.33 1.00
N GLU A 463 26.43 16.10 -0.31
CA GLU A 463 27.58 15.41 -0.91
C GLU A 463 28.92 16.10 -0.59
N ARG A 464 28.91 17.35 -0.12
CA ARG A 464 30.11 18.16 0.11
C ARG A 464 30.63 18.07 1.54
N VAL A 465 29.84 17.57 2.50
CA VAL A 465 30.22 17.50 3.92
C VAL A 465 29.82 16.13 4.49
N PRO A 466 30.75 15.17 4.58
CA PRO A 466 30.49 13.89 5.22
C PRO A 466 30.19 14.10 6.71
N ALA A 467 29.16 13.42 7.23
CA ALA A 467 28.94 13.38 8.67
C ALA A 467 30.14 12.70 9.36
N PRO A 468 30.56 13.15 10.56
CA PRO A 468 31.64 12.51 11.30
C PRO A 468 31.35 11.02 11.55
N GLY A 469 32.20 10.13 11.04
CA GLY A 469 32.01 8.68 11.16
C GLY A 469 31.12 8.04 10.08
N ALA A 470 30.71 8.79 9.05
CA ALA A 470 30.02 8.24 7.89
C ALA A 470 30.93 7.25 7.13
N LEU A 471 30.33 6.16 6.66
CA LEU A 471 30.96 5.22 5.76
C LEU A 471 31.02 5.82 4.35
N GLU A 472 32.05 5.46 3.58
CA GLU A 472 32.17 5.80 2.16
C GLU A 472 32.10 4.52 1.33
N GLY A 473 31.49 4.61 0.15
CA GLY A 473 31.42 3.51 -0.82
C GLY A 473 29.99 3.14 -1.19
N HIS A 474 29.86 1.98 -1.84
CA HIS A 474 28.60 1.54 -2.43
C HIS A 474 28.16 0.20 -1.84
N ALA A 475 26.92 0.12 -1.37
CA ALA A 475 26.26 -1.12 -0.98
C ALA A 475 25.36 -1.64 -2.12
N LEU A 476 25.42 -2.95 -2.36
CA LEU A 476 24.49 -3.64 -3.25
C LEU A 476 23.49 -4.44 -2.41
N VAL A 477 22.21 -4.10 -2.50
CA VAL A 477 21.11 -4.82 -1.85
C VAL A 477 20.45 -5.74 -2.87
N ILE A 478 20.28 -7.00 -2.50
CA ILE A 478 19.60 -8.01 -3.31
C ILE A 478 18.17 -8.15 -2.77
N ASP A 479 17.19 -7.80 -3.59
CA ASP A 479 15.76 -7.93 -3.28
C ASP A 479 15.27 -9.33 -3.63
N ALA A 480 14.74 -10.05 -2.63
CA ALA A 480 14.21 -11.41 -2.77
C ALA A 480 12.67 -11.43 -2.84
N GLU A 481 12.08 -10.44 -3.51
CA GLU A 481 10.63 -10.17 -3.65
C GLU A 481 9.97 -9.52 -2.42
N ASP A 482 10.75 -8.81 -1.61
CA ASP A 482 10.22 -7.99 -0.52
C ASP A 482 10.88 -6.60 -0.50
N THR A 483 10.09 -5.60 -0.85
CA THR A 483 10.51 -4.20 -0.97
C THR A 483 10.81 -3.52 0.36
N PHE A 484 10.87 -4.26 1.47
CA PHE A 484 11.62 -3.83 2.66
C PHE A 484 13.03 -3.37 2.29
N THR A 485 13.63 -3.94 1.23
CA THR A 485 14.88 -3.44 0.64
C THR A 485 14.88 -1.95 0.31
N ALA A 486 13.75 -1.37 -0.11
CA ALA A 486 13.64 0.07 -0.35
C ALA A 486 13.78 0.88 0.94
N MET A 487 13.17 0.42 2.04
CA MET A 487 13.33 1.03 3.36
C MET A 487 14.76 0.86 3.88
N LEU A 488 15.32 -0.35 3.72
CA LEU A 488 16.69 -0.66 4.10
C LEU A 488 17.71 0.21 3.34
N ALA A 489 17.45 0.52 2.07
CA ALA A 489 18.31 1.42 1.30
C ALA A 489 18.40 2.83 1.90
N HIS A 490 17.30 3.36 2.46
CA HIS A 490 17.34 4.64 3.18
C HIS A 490 18.09 4.55 4.51
N LEU A 491 17.95 3.45 5.25
CA LEU A 491 18.74 3.21 6.47
C LEU A 491 20.23 3.10 6.17
N LEU A 492 20.62 2.30 5.17
CA LEU A 492 22.00 2.17 4.71
C LEU A 492 22.52 3.52 4.20
N GLY A 493 21.71 4.26 3.45
CA GLY A 493 22.00 5.62 3.01
C GLY A 493 22.26 6.59 4.18
N SER A 494 21.57 6.43 5.31
CA SER A 494 21.82 7.26 6.49
C SER A 494 23.21 7.03 7.12
N THR A 495 23.88 5.91 6.80
CA THR A 495 25.25 5.60 7.26
C THR A 495 26.35 6.23 6.39
N GLY A 496 26.01 6.78 5.21
CA GLY A 496 26.97 7.37 4.27
C GLY A 496 27.22 6.56 2.98
N LEU A 497 26.70 5.33 2.89
CA LEU A 497 26.83 4.48 1.70
C LEU A 497 25.89 4.88 0.57
N ASP A 498 26.37 4.89 -0.67
CA ASP A 498 25.48 4.85 -1.84
C ASP A 498 24.88 3.45 -1.95
N VAL A 499 23.60 3.36 -2.36
CA VAL A 499 22.89 2.09 -2.34
C VAL A 499 22.22 1.84 -3.69
N THR A 500 22.48 0.66 -4.25
CA THR A 500 21.69 0.13 -5.37
C THR A 500 20.93 -1.10 -4.87
N VAL A 501 19.62 -1.13 -5.14
CA VAL A 501 18.78 -2.31 -4.94
C VAL A 501 18.60 -3.00 -6.30
N ARG A 502 18.75 -4.33 -6.34
CA ARG A 502 18.51 -5.15 -7.53
C ARG A 502 17.72 -6.40 -7.16
N ARG A 503 16.74 -6.80 -7.96
CA ARG A 503 15.97 -8.04 -7.75
C ARG A 503 16.84 -9.26 -7.98
N TYR A 504 16.56 -10.34 -7.23
CA TYR A 504 17.25 -11.62 -7.30
C TYR A 504 17.27 -12.23 -8.72
N ASP A 505 16.21 -12.00 -9.47
CA ASP A 505 15.96 -12.56 -10.81
C ASP A 505 16.43 -11.64 -11.95
N GLU A 506 17.00 -10.48 -11.65
CA GLU A 506 17.53 -9.59 -12.68
C GLU A 506 18.70 -10.23 -13.45
N PRO A 507 18.73 -10.09 -14.78
CA PRO A 507 19.86 -10.55 -15.58
C PRO A 507 21.20 -9.99 -15.08
N GLY A 508 22.18 -10.89 -14.96
CA GLY A 508 23.54 -10.55 -14.55
C GLY A 508 23.72 -10.24 -13.06
N LEU A 509 22.68 -10.37 -12.21
CA LEU A 509 22.78 -10.10 -10.78
C LEU A 509 23.90 -10.89 -10.12
N ARG A 510 23.96 -12.21 -10.32
CA ARG A 510 24.96 -13.09 -9.68
C ARG A 510 26.38 -12.56 -9.91
N LYS A 511 26.70 -12.20 -11.15
CA LYS A 511 28.00 -11.61 -11.51
C LYS A 511 28.22 -10.27 -10.82
N ALA A 512 27.21 -9.40 -10.80
CA ALA A 512 27.30 -8.11 -10.14
C ALA A 512 27.57 -8.26 -8.64
N ALA A 513 26.85 -9.16 -7.95
CA ALA A 513 27.03 -9.42 -6.53
C ALA A 513 28.43 -9.96 -6.20
N LEU A 514 28.90 -10.98 -6.93
CA LEU A 514 30.20 -11.61 -6.67
C LEU A 514 31.39 -10.72 -7.02
N SER A 515 31.21 -9.73 -7.91
CA SER A 515 32.27 -8.79 -8.30
C SER A 515 32.19 -7.44 -7.58
N HIS A 516 31.18 -7.25 -6.74
CA HIS A 516 30.94 -5.98 -6.05
C HIS A 516 32.07 -5.66 -5.07
N ARG A 517 32.55 -4.41 -5.07
CA ARG A 517 33.65 -3.94 -4.21
C ARG A 517 33.15 -3.08 -3.05
N GLY A 518 32.15 -3.59 -2.34
CA GLY A 518 31.54 -2.98 -1.17
C GLY A 518 30.59 -3.96 -0.46
N PRO A 519 29.85 -3.50 0.56
CA PRO A 519 28.89 -4.34 1.26
C PRO A 519 27.86 -4.95 0.29
N VAL A 520 27.62 -6.25 0.42
CA VAL A 520 26.50 -6.93 -0.22
C VAL A 520 25.49 -7.27 0.86
N VAL A 521 24.22 -6.94 0.62
CA VAL A 521 23.11 -7.22 1.53
C VAL A 521 22.17 -8.21 0.86
N LEU A 522 22.04 -9.40 1.44
CA LEU A 522 20.99 -10.35 1.13
C LEU A 522 19.72 -9.88 1.83
N GLY A 523 18.78 -9.34 1.06
CA GLY A 523 17.53 -8.79 1.56
C GLY A 523 16.51 -9.85 1.99
N PRO A 524 15.39 -9.39 2.57
CA PRO A 524 14.28 -10.24 2.95
C PRO A 524 13.49 -10.74 1.73
N GLY A 525 12.65 -11.74 1.94
CA GLY A 525 11.76 -12.29 0.92
C GLY A 525 10.84 -13.38 1.49
N PRO A 526 9.73 -13.70 0.81
CA PRO A 526 8.83 -14.78 1.22
C PRO A 526 9.39 -16.16 0.85
N GLY A 527 8.87 -17.19 1.51
CA GLY A 527 9.11 -18.61 1.21
C GLY A 527 9.90 -19.36 2.29
N ASP A 528 10.04 -20.67 2.13
CA ASP A 528 10.82 -21.53 3.02
C ASP A 528 12.29 -21.59 2.52
N PRO A 529 13.28 -21.11 3.28
CA PRO A 529 14.70 -21.18 2.89
C PRO A 529 15.23 -22.61 2.72
N SER A 530 14.49 -23.62 3.19
CA SER A 530 14.81 -25.04 3.04
C SER A 530 14.17 -25.68 1.80
N ASP A 531 13.30 -24.96 1.08
CA ASP A 531 12.67 -25.48 -0.13
C ASP A 531 13.71 -25.63 -1.26
N THR A 532 13.88 -26.86 -1.72
CA THR A 532 14.82 -27.22 -2.79
C THR A 532 14.17 -27.28 -4.17
N ALA A 533 12.85 -27.13 -4.24
CA ALA A 533 12.10 -27.06 -5.49
C ALA A 533 11.86 -25.62 -5.95
N ASP A 534 11.87 -24.64 -5.04
CA ASP A 534 11.71 -23.22 -5.37
C ASP A 534 12.95 -22.68 -6.12
N PRO A 535 12.80 -22.19 -7.38
CA PRO A 535 13.89 -21.61 -8.15
C PRO A 535 14.58 -20.40 -7.49
N LYS A 536 13.82 -19.55 -6.77
CA LYS A 536 14.35 -18.42 -6.01
C LYS A 536 15.24 -18.92 -4.89
N MET A 537 14.78 -19.89 -4.11
CA MET A 537 15.58 -20.45 -3.00
C MET A 537 16.83 -21.15 -3.50
N LEU A 538 16.74 -21.92 -4.59
CA LEU A 538 17.92 -22.52 -5.24
C LEU A 538 18.96 -21.47 -5.64
N PHE A 539 18.52 -20.38 -6.27
CA PHE A 539 19.41 -19.29 -6.69
C PHE A 539 20.06 -18.60 -5.48
N LEU A 540 19.25 -18.18 -4.50
CA LEU A 540 19.69 -17.42 -3.34
C LEU A 540 20.61 -18.24 -2.44
N ARG A 541 20.34 -19.53 -2.21
CA ARG A 541 21.23 -20.43 -1.47
C ARG A 541 22.59 -20.56 -2.15
N ALA A 542 22.59 -20.80 -3.47
CA ALA A 542 23.83 -20.93 -4.24
C ALA A 542 24.65 -19.63 -4.23
N LEU A 543 24.00 -18.46 -4.35
CA LEU A 543 24.67 -17.16 -4.25
C LEU A 543 25.21 -16.91 -2.85
N THR A 544 24.42 -17.23 -1.81
CA THR A 544 24.82 -17.06 -0.40
C THR A 544 26.06 -17.88 -0.08
N ALA A 545 26.11 -19.15 -0.49
CA ALA A 545 27.28 -20.01 -0.29
C ALA A 545 28.56 -19.41 -0.90
N GLU A 546 28.48 -18.88 -2.13
CA GLU A 546 29.62 -18.23 -2.77
C GLU A 546 30.03 -16.93 -2.07
N LEU A 547 29.07 -16.12 -1.62
CA LEU A 547 29.35 -14.87 -0.91
C LEU A 547 29.97 -15.13 0.47
N VAL A 548 29.45 -16.08 1.24
CA VAL A 548 30.02 -16.48 2.54
C VAL A 548 31.45 -17.00 2.38
N ALA A 549 31.72 -17.78 1.33
CA ALA A 549 33.05 -18.31 1.07
C ALA A 549 34.05 -17.26 0.54
N GLY A 550 33.60 -16.39 -0.37
CA GLY A 550 34.47 -15.62 -1.25
C GLY A 550 34.39 -14.09 -1.10
N HIS A 551 33.27 -13.54 -0.63
CA HIS A 551 33.12 -12.09 -0.51
C HIS A 551 33.98 -11.56 0.63
N ARG A 552 34.68 -10.45 0.38
CA ARG A 552 35.56 -9.84 1.38
C ARG A 552 35.12 -8.45 1.78
N HIS A 553 34.16 -7.84 1.10
CA HIS A 553 33.79 -6.44 1.33
C HIS A 553 32.59 -6.26 2.28
N GLY A 554 32.32 -7.27 3.11
CA GLY A 554 31.20 -7.30 4.05
C GLY A 554 29.94 -7.90 3.43
N LEU A 555 29.38 -8.92 4.08
CA LEU A 555 28.11 -9.54 3.74
C LEU A 555 27.11 -9.33 4.88
N LEU A 556 25.93 -8.81 4.56
CA LEU A 556 24.83 -8.70 5.51
C LEU A 556 23.64 -9.56 5.08
N GLY A 557 22.97 -10.21 6.02
CA GLY A 557 21.70 -10.89 5.79
C GLY A 557 20.58 -10.31 6.65
N VAL A 558 19.42 -10.07 6.06
CA VAL A 558 18.21 -9.60 6.77
C VAL A 558 17.07 -10.60 6.53
N CYS A 559 16.43 -11.05 7.60
CA CYS A 559 15.33 -12.04 7.58
C CYS A 559 15.71 -13.28 6.74
N LEU A 560 15.10 -13.50 5.57
CA LEU A 560 15.48 -14.59 4.65
C LEU A 560 17.00 -14.61 4.35
N GLY A 561 17.62 -13.44 4.12
CA GLY A 561 19.06 -13.35 3.92
C GLY A 561 19.87 -13.82 5.14
N HIS A 562 19.38 -13.58 6.36
CA HIS A 562 19.97 -14.09 7.59
C HIS A 562 19.80 -15.61 7.70
N GLU A 563 18.60 -16.13 7.42
CA GLU A 563 18.30 -17.57 7.44
C GLU A 563 19.20 -18.34 6.47
N LEU A 564 19.43 -17.79 5.27
CA LEU A 564 20.34 -18.39 4.28
C LEU A 564 21.79 -18.42 4.76
N ILE A 565 22.28 -17.35 5.39
CA ILE A 565 23.63 -17.34 6.00
C ILE A 565 23.70 -18.34 7.15
N ALA A 566 22.67 -18.38 8.01
CA ALA A 566 22.61 -19.30 9.13
C ALA A 566 22.65 -20.77 8.68
N ALA A 567 21.86 -21.10 7.64
CA ALA A 567 21.85 -22.43 7.04
C ALA A 567 23.22 -22.83 6.46
N GLU A 568 23.91 -21.89 5.78
CA GLU A 568 25.27 -22.12 5.26
C GLU A 568 26.31 -22.34 6.39
N LEU A 569 26.08 -21.75 7.57
CA LEU A 569 26.90 -21.98 8.76
C LEU A 569 26.58 -23.31 9.48
N GLY A 570 25.57 -24.05 9.00
CA GLY A 570 25.14 -25.33 9.56
C GLY A 570 24.12 -25.22 10.69
N LEU A 571 23.46 -24.06 10.84
CA LEU A 571 22.32 -23.92 11.75
C LEU A 571 21.08 -24.56 11.13
N GLU A 572 20.25 -25.17 11.98
CA GLU A 572 18.98 -25.76 11.56
C GLU A 572 17.96 -24.64 11.35
N ILE A 573 17.28 -24.63 10.20
CA ILE A 573 16.13 -23.76 9.99
C ILE A 573 14.86 -24.50 10.37
N VAL A 574 14.10 -23.92 11.30
CA VAL A 574 12.89 -24.51 11.84
C VAL A 574 11.71 -23.58 11.62
N ARG A 575 10.53 -24.16 11.41
CA ARG A 575 9.28 -23.42 11.42
C ARG A 575 8.87 -23.12 12.86
N ARG A 576 8.44 -21.89 13.13
CA ARG A 576 7.87 -21.50 14.42
C ARG A 576 6.46 -22.06 14.58
N ASP A 577 6.10 -22.46 15.79
CA ASP A 577 4.71 -22.83 16.12
C ASP A 577 3.77 -21.62 15.98
N VAL A 578 4.25 -20.45 16.42
CA VAL A 578 3.58 -19.16 16.27
C VAL A 578 4.47 -18.24 15.44
N PRO A 579 4.09 -17.94 14.18
CA PRO A 579 4.82 -16.99 13.34
C PRO A 579 4.89 -15.60 13.98
N PHE A 580 6.01 -14.93 13.79
CA PHE A 580 6.22 -13.54 14.19
C PHE A 580 6.02 -12.66 12.97
N GLN A 581 4.77 -12.51 12.51
CA GLN A 581 4.42 -11.62 11.39
C GLN A 581 3.88 -10.30 11.95
N GLY A 582 4.64 -9.21 11.81
CA GLY A 582 4.28 -7.90 12.37
C GLY A 582 4.41 -7.82 13.89
N ALA A 583 5.35 -8.58 14.48
CA ALA A 583 5.53 -8.64 15.93
C ALA A 583 6.67 -7.70 16.38
N GLN A 584 6.45 -6.92 17.43
CA GLN A 584 7.48 -6.10 18.06
C GLN A 584 7.94 -6.76 19.36
N GLU A 585 9.21 -7.12 19.44
CA GLU A 585 9.75 -7.90 20.55
C GLU A 585 11.01 -7.27 21.13
N ARG A 586 11.25 -7.52 22.42
CA ARG A 586 12.47 -7.09 23.10
C ARG A 586 13.46 -8.26 23.19
N ILE A 587 14.65 -8.07 22.66
CA ILE A 587 15.69 -9.11 22.57
C ILE A 587 16.99 -8.67 23.25
N ASP A 588 17.87 -9.63 23.56
CA ASP A 588 19.28 -9.37 23.85
C ASP A 588 20.09 -9.41 22.54
N PHE A 589 20.54 -8.25 22.08
CA PHE A 589 21.37 -8.08 20.90
C PHE A 589 22.84 -7.94 21.31
N PHE A 590 23.53 -9.08 21.46
CA PHE A 590 24.94 -9.16 21.87
C PHE A 590 25.22 -8.45 23.21
N GLY A 591 24.40 -8.73 24.23
CA GLY A 591 24.50 -8.13 25.57
C GLY A 591 23.82 -6.77 25.72
N ARG A 592 23.18 -6.25 24.65
CA ARG A 592 22.44 -4.99 24.68
C ARG A 592 20.95 -5.25 24.44
N PRO A 593 20.04 -4.79 25.32
CA PRO A 593 18.61 -4.94 25.07
C PRO A 593 18.16 -4.06 23.90
N GLU A 594 17.43 -4.63 22.95
CA GLU A 594 16.87 -3.94 21.78
C GLU A 594 15.39 -4.25 21.59
N THR A 595 14.63 -3.31 21.04
CA THR A 595 13.24 -3.50 20.62
C THR A 595 13.17 -3.51 19.10
N VAL A 596 12.76 -4.64 18.52
CA VAL A 596 12.89 -4.93 17.09
C VAL A 596 11.59 -5.50 16.49
N GLY A 597 11.39 -5.29 15.19
CA GLY A 597 10.26 -5.78 14.42
C GLY A 597 10.55 -7.08 13.66
N PHE A 598 9.72 -8.10 13.86
CA PHE A 598 9.81 -9.41 13.20
C PHE A 598 8.70 -9.62 12.16
N TYR A 599 9.07 -10.24 11.04
CA TYR A 599 8.20 -10.65 9.93
C TYR A 599 8.60 -12.03 9.39
N ASN A 600 8.64 -13.03 10.28
CA ASN A 600 9.16 -14.35 9.94
C ASN A 600 8.29 -15.51 10.46
N THR A 601 8.21 -16.54 9.61
CA THR A 601 7.58 -17.84 9.94
C THR A 601 8.65 -18.88 10.27
N PHE A 602 9.81 -18.81 9.62
CA PHE A 602 10.96 -19.66 9.88
C PHE A 602 11.99 -18.93 10.73
N THR A 603 12.88 -19.67 11.38
CA THR A 603 14.02 -19.10 12.10
C THR A 603 15.15 -20.12 12.21
N ALA A 604 16.38 -19.65 12.30
CA ALA A 604 17.50 -20.51 12.65
C ALA A 604 17.44 -20.84 14.15
N ARG A 605 17.70 -22.11 14.50
CA ARG A 605 17.79 -22.56 15.90
C ARG A 605 19.17 -23.13 16.19
N CYS A 606 19.72 -22.78 17.35
CA CYS A 606 21.03 -23.22 17.78
C CYS A 606 20.98 -23.85 19.18
N GLY A 607 21.47 -25.08 19.30
CA GLY A 607 21.78 -25.70 20.58
C GLY A 607 23.22 -25.44 21.03
N ASP A 608 23.50 -25.68 22.32
CA ASP A 608 24.78 -25.32 22.96
C ASP A 608 26.02 -25.93 22.28
N ARG A 609 25.91 -27.16 21.75
CA ARG A 609 27.02 -27.82 21.04
C ARG A 609 27.38 -27.11 19.73
N THR A 610 26.37 -26.71 18.96
CA THR A 610 26.57 -26.00 17.69
C THR A 610 27.14 -24.61 17.94
N GLU A 611 26.64 -23.93 18.97
CA GLU A 611 27.15 -22.63 19.40
C GLU A 611 28.64 -22.69 19.77
N ALA A 612 29.05 -23.68 20.57
CA ALA A 612 30.46 -23.88 20.91
C ALA A 612 31.34 -24.07 19.66
N GLY A 613 30.87 -24.84 18.67
CA GLY A 613 31.59 -25.03 17.40
C GLY A 613 31.70 -23.74 16.57
N LEU A 614 30.64 -22.95 16.52
CA LEU A 614 30.62 -21.65 15.85
C LEU A 614 31.53 -20.62 16.54
N ALA A 615 31.58 -20.62 17.87
CA ALA A 615 32.48 -19.76 18.64
C ALA A 615 33.96 -20.04 18.33
N VAL A 616 34.36 -21.30 18.13
CA VAL A 616 35.73 -21.64 17.68
C VAL A 616 36.04 -21.02 16.31
N ARG A 617 35.03 -20.89 15.45
CA ARG A 617 35.12 -20.22 14.13
C ARG A 617 34.95 -18.70 14.22
N ARG A 618 34.94 -18.12 15.43
CA ARG A 618 34.70 -16.70 15.71
C ARG A 618 33.34 -16.20 15.24
N VAL A 619 32.34 -17.08 15.21
CA VAL A 619 30.95 -16.71 14.96
C VAL A 619 30.26 -16.55 16.30
N GLU A 620 29.72 -15.36 16.54
CA GLU A 620 28.96 -15.00 17.73
C GLU A 620 27.47 -14.96 17.38
N LEU A 621 26.63 -15.46 18.29
CA LEU A 621 25.19 -15.50 18.14
C LEU A 621 24.50 -14.64 19.21
N SER A 622 23.41 -14.00 18.83
CA SER A 622 22.38 -13.48 19.72
C SER A 622 21.16 -14.38 19.55
N ARG A 623 20.71 -15.00 20.64
CA ARG A 623 19.63 -16.00 20.61
C ARG A 623 18.71 -15.88 21.83
N ASP A 624 17.50 -16.38 21.68
CA ASP A 624 16.60 -16.60 22.80
C ASP A 624 17.15 -17.74 23.68
N PRO A 625 17.36 -17.53 24.99
CA PRO A 625 17.91 -18.55 25.87
C PRO A 625 16.93 -19.70 26.15
N ALA A 626 15.62 -19.48 26.02
CA ALA A 626 14.58 -20.47 26.27
C ALA A 626 14.29 -21.33 25.02
N THR A 627 14.21 -20.71 23.84
CA THR A 627 13.87 -21.44 22.60
C THR A 627 15.08 -21.84 21.77
N GLY A 628 16.22 -21.15 21.94
CA GLY A 628 17.40 -21.30 21.09
C GLY A 628 17.27 -20.65 19.72
N ASP A 629 16.20 -19.89 19.46
CA ASP A 629 15.99 -19.17 18.21
C ASP A 629 17.04 -18.07 18.06
N VAL A 630 17.67 -17.99 16.91
CA VAL A 630 18.75 -17.04 16.62
C VAL A 630 18.14 -15.74 16.12
N HIS A 631 18.38 -14.65 16.86
CA HIS A 631 17.94 -13.32 16.47
C HIS A 631 18.98 -12.61 15.59
N ALA A 632 20.26 -12.85 15.85
CA ALA A 632 21.35 -12.29 15.06
C ALA A 632 22.61 -13.15 15.11
N LEU A 633 23.46 -12.99 14.11
CA LEU A 633 24.80 -13.59 14.06
C LEU A 633 25.82 -12.59 13.51
N ARG A 634 27.07 -12.73 13.92
CA ARG A 634 28.20 -11.99 13.35
C ARG A 634 29.47 -12.84 13.35
N GLY A 635 30.28 -12.68 12.32
CA GLY A 635 31.56 -13.38 12.17
C GLY A 635 32.51 -12.67 11.21
N PRO A 636 33.64 -13.30 10.90
CA PRO A 636 34.62 -12.80 9.92
C PRO A 636 34.00 -12.44 8.57
N GLY A 637 33.84 -11.15 8.28
CA GLY A 637 33.35 -10.66 6.98
C GLY A 637 31.84 -10.71 6.78
N PHE A 638 31.05 -11.13 7.78
CA PHE A 638 29.59 -11.20 7.66
C PHE A 638 28.85 -10.90 8.97
N ALA A 639 27.60 -10.44 8.85
CA ALA A 639 26.64 -10.36 9.94
C ALA A 639 25.22 -10.58 9.41
N GLY A 640 24.27 -10.88 10.28
CA GLY A 640 22.87 -10.95 9.88
C GLY A 640 21.90 -10.92 11.05
N VAL A 641 20.66 -10.55 10.75
CA VAL A 641 19.56 -10.40 11.71
C VAL A 641 18.29 -11.05 11.18
N GLN A 642 17.56 -11.74 12.05
CA GLN A 642 16.26 -12.35 11.75
C GLN A 642 15.15 -11.30 11.65
N PHE A 643 15.26 -10.22 12.43
CA PHE A 643 14.33 -9.09 12.44
C PHE A 643 14.66 -8.06 11.35
N HIS A 644 13.76 -7.11 11.14
CA HIS A 644 13.88 -6.04 10.15
C HIS A 644 14.35 -4.74 10.80
N PRO A 645 15.65 -4.36 10.71
CA PRO A 645 16.12 -3.11 11.25
C PRO A 645 15.43 -1.89 10.62
N GLU A 646 14.97 -2.01 9.38
CA GLU A 646 14.28 -0.98 8.62
C GLU A 646 12.82 -0.76 9.00
N SER A 647 12.17 -1.72 9.67
CA SER A 647 10.75 -1.65 10.04
C SER A 647 10.45 -0.49 10.99
N VAL A 648 9.25 0.08 10.91
CA VAL A 648 8.73 1.04 11.89
C VAL A 648 8.64 0.45 13.31
N LEU A 649 8.68 -0.88 13.45
CA LEU A 649 8.68 -1.58 14.73
C LEU A 649 10.07 -1.69 15.36
N THR A 650 11.16 -1.35 14.66
CA THR A 650 12.52 -1.38 15.22
C THR A 650 12.97 0.00 15.70
N LEU A 651 13.11 0.19 17.01
CA LEU A 651 13.32 1.52 17.59
C LEU A 651 14.69 2.13 17.25
N ASP A 652 15.78 1.35 17.28
CA ASP A 652 17.13 1.80 16.91
C ASP A 652 17.63 1.15 15.61
N GLY A 653 16.79 1.13 14.58
CA GLY A 653 17.10 0.51 13.30
C GLY A 653 18.40 1.01 12.66
N SER A 654 18.63 2.32 12.70
CA SER A 654 19.86 2.94 12.18
C SER A 654 21.11 2.54 12.97
N GLY A 655 21.03 2.50 14.31
CA GLY A 655 22.16 2.12 15.15
C GLY A 655 22.51 0.65 15.01
N VAL A 656 21.50 -0.23 14.94
CA VAL A 656 21.68 -1.66 14.66
C VAL A 656 22.33 -1.87 13.28
N THR A 657 21.83 -1.20 12.24
CA THR A 657 22.39 -1.29 10.87
C THR A 657 23.86 -0.88 10.83
N ALA A 658 24.22 0.24 11.48
CA ALA A 658 25.60 0.69 11.58
C ALA A 658 26.49 -0.32 12.33
N ALA A 659 25.99 -0.92 13.41
CA ALA A 659 26.73 -1.93 14.17
C ALA A 659 26.98 -3.21 13.35
N LEU A 660 26.00 -3.65 12.56
CA LEU A 660 26.12 -4.80 11.67
C LEU A 660 27.15 -4.54 10.55
N LEU A 661 27.10 -3.37 9.91
CA LEU A 661 28.08 -2.95 8.91
C LEU A 661 29.49 -2.91 9.50
N ALA A 662 29.67 -2.32 10.67
CA ALA A 662 30.95 -2.28 11.35
C ALA A 662 31.48 -3.71 11.61
N ALA A 663 30.65 -4.61 12.14
CA ALA A 663 31.03 -5.99 12.38
C ALA A 663 31.46 -6.73 11.09
N ALA A 664 30.72 -6.55 10.00
CA ALA A 664 31.02 -7.20 8.72
C ALA A 664 32.27 -6.64 8.03
N LEU A 665 32.67 -5.39 8.32
CA LEU A 665 33.81 -4.72 7.67
C LEU A 665 35.14 -4.87 8.42
N VAL A 666 35.14 -5.18 9.72
CA VAL A 666 36.31 -5.11 10.63
C VAL A 666 37.51 -5.99 10.23
N GLU A 667 37.36 -7.01 9.37
CA GLU A 667 38.53 -7.78 8.89
C GLU A 667 39.20 -7.22 7.61
N THR A 668 38.53 -6.38 6.82
CA THR A 668 39.18 -5.79 5.61
C THR A 668 40.22 -4.72 5.93
N GLY A 669 40.15 -4.09 7.10
CA GLY A 669 41.06 -3.01 7.48
C GLY A 669 42.44 -3.47 7.92
N ARG A 670 42.59 -4.72 8.38
CA ARG A 670 43.85 -5.21 8.97
C ARG A 670 44.94 -5.56 7.96
N GLU A 671 44.58 -5.86 6.70
CA GLU A 671 45.57 -6.15 5.65
C GLU A 671 46.20 -4.90 5.02
N ARG A 672 45.61 -3.70 5.19
CA ARG A 672 46.13 -2.46 4.60
C ARG A 672 47.24 -1.75 5.41
N GLY A 673 47.62 -2.27 6.59
CA GLY A 673 48.55 -1.59 7.52
C GLY A 673 49.95 -2.20 7.69
N GLY A 674 50.31 -3.25 6.95
CA GLY A 674 51.53 -4.04 7.20
C GLY A 674 52.68 -3.81 6.21
N GLY A 675 53.14 -2.58 6.01
CA GLY A 675 54.40 -2.31 5.30
C GLY A 675 55.56 -2.19 6.31
N PRO A 676 56.71 -2.88 6.13
CA PRO A 676 57.80 -2.84 7.08
C PRO A 676 58.45 -1.45 7.09
N VAL A 677 58.51 -0.83 8.26
CA VAL A 677 59.33 0.35 8.53
C VAL A 677 60.80 -0.10 8.47
N ALA A 678 61.46 0.11 7.33
CA ALA A 678 62.92 0.01 7.23
C ALA A 678 63.54 1.28 7.80
N GLY A 679 64.33 1.12 8.86
CA GLY A 679 65.01 2.22 9.54
C GLY A 679 66.33 2.62 8.89
N ARG A 680 66.64 3.91 9.12
CA ARG A 680 67.90 4.66 8.91
C ARG A 680 68.25 5.09 7.50
#